data_AF-A0A960ZHQ8-F1
#
_entry.id   AF-A0A960ZHQ8-F1
#
_cell.length_a   1.000
_cell.length_b   1.000
_cell.length_c   1.000
_cell.angle_alpha   90.00
_cell.angle_beta   90.00
_cell.angle_gamma   90.00
#
_symmetry.space_group_name_H-M   'P 1'
#
loop_
_entity.id
_entity.type
_entity.pdbx_description
1 polymer ?
#
loop_
_entity_poly.entity_id
_entity_poly.type
_entity_poly.pdbx_seq_one_letter_code
_entity_poly.pdbx_strand_id
1 'polypeptide(L)'
;MNEDLESATFTALPRDNATLQDLTQIEISFSDLMRGMTVLSNYKISGTGAASLQPSNITDLGGNRVRLTLSGFPKTGSFFLTLSNITDSKNRPLAQSVLSYNLVIPGPTISTSPTENSVLSSLTQLDVTFSLPVNAAATQTSSYSITNASGGSLVVDSVSQLTTTSYRLVISGNLGNGTFTLHTTGIESLAGNVPQNPNLSFVADTTAPSVVSSTPTGGTTLANLDNITIQFSERVENAAISSSYTLSGTGKGSLSISSIASLGSNNFQLNFSGSPTNGVIEITLSGIRDLAGNLLGSTALNFTGDTVNPTITSSSTASGSTINSLALLDITYSRAVNGGTNLGNYVLSGTGVGSLAITSVTNISGNVYRLVFSGSPVNGSIQISISGISAAANLLPLVSGSLTYNVDLGLPTIISSTPTAGTLLNSLTQLDIVYSEVMANAGNSGSYSISNNGTGSLNVVSAANISGNQYRLTLSGTVGNGSFSVTSNATDLAGNSNAANVLNFNADNVTPTIVSSTPANSSSLNALTTIEFTFSEAVSGALNSGNYSLTGAGAVTLSISGVSSLGGNSYRINIAGTPQNGTINLAMANISDTAGNTISGTVLTYTGDFSGPTATTNPANSGFISSLTTLDITYSEPVVNAATLTNYSIS
;
A
#
# COMPACT_ATOMS: atom_id res chain seq x y z
N MET A 1 22.23 34.74 117.69
CA MET A 1 20.93 35.44 117.50
C MET A 1 21.24 36.76 116.83
N ASN A 2 20.44 37.11 115.81
CA ASN A 2 20.69 38.01 114.67
C ASN A 2 21.57 37.30 113.62
N GLU A 3 21.02 36.48 112.71
CA GLU A 3 19.90 36.76 111.78
C GLU A 3 20.07 38.11 111.05
N ASP A 4 19.87 38.04 109.73
CA ASP A 4 19.87 39.13 108.74
C ASP A 4 21.20 39.46 108.04
N LEU A 5 21.77 38.43 107.40
CA LEU A 5 22.43 38.60 106.09
C LEU A 5 21.49 38.05 105.00
N GLU A 6 20.25 38.54 104.95
CA GLU A 6 19.42 38.37 103.76
C GLU A 6 19.85 39.42 102.73
N SER A 7 20.72 38.95 101.82
CA SER A 7 21.03 39.59 100.56
C SER A 7 19.76 40.08 99.87
N ALA A 8 19.70 41.37 99.54
CA ALA A 8 18.74 41.89 98.57
C ALA A 8 18.97 41.15 97.24
N THR A 9 18.15 40.14 96.95
CA THR A 9 18.15 39.42 95.68
C THR A 9 17.06 40.01 94.79
N PHE A 10 17.38 40.18 93.52
CA PHE A 10 16.51 40.79 92.54
C PHE A 10 16.77 40.10 91.20
N THR A 11 15.69 39.77 90.49
CA THR A 11 15.70 39.22 89.13
C THR A 11 15.56 40.32 88.07
N ALA A 12 16.66 40.70 87.41
CA ALA A 12 16.60 41.40 86.13
C ALA A 12 16.52 40.33 85.04
N LEU A 13 15.33 40.08 84.52
CA LEU A 13 15.20 39.33 83.28
C LEU A 13 15.64 40.24 82.13
N PRO A 14 16.29 39.67 81.11
CA PRO A 14 15.45 39.22 80.01
C PRO A 14 15.37 37.70 79.99
N ARG A 15 14.15 37.17 79.84
CA ARG A 15 13.97 35.76 79.52
C ARG A 15 14.48 35.53 78.11
N ASP A 16 15.06 34.35 77.88
CA ASP A 16 15.17 33.82 76.52
C ASP A 16 13.76 33.87 75.88
N ASN A 17 13.63 34.58 74.76
CA ASN A 17 12.38 35.00 74.07
C ASN A 17 11.65 36.28 74.57
N ALA A 18 12.37 37.24 75.14
CA ALA A 18 11.87 38.58 75.46
C ALA A 18 11.46 39.41 74.22
N THR A 19 10.28 40.04 74.27
CA THR A 19 9.84 41.05 73.30
C THR A 19 10.63 42.36 73.47
N LEU A 20 10.53 43.30 72.52
CA LEU A 20 11.23 44.60 72.58
C LEU A 20 10.96 45.37 73.90
N GLN A 21 9.80 45.15 74.52
CA GLN A 21 9.42 45.78 75.80
C GLN A 21 10.14 45.16 77.01
N ASP A 22 10.46 43.87 76.97
CA ASP A 22 11.11 43.14 78.07
C ASP A 22 12.59 43.50 78.22
N LEU A 23 13.19 44.13 77.20
CA LEU A 23 14.59 44.54 77.17
C LEU A 23 14.84 45.98 77.67
N THR A 24 13.79 46.75 77.94
CA THR A 24 13.87 48.18 78.33
C THR A 24 13.27 48.46 79.70
N GLN A 25 12.90 47.42 80.46
CA GLN A 25 12.36 47.54 81.81
C GLN A 25 13.11 46.62 82.77
N ILE A 26 13.44 47.12 83.96
CA ILE A 26 14.09 46.35 85.01
C ILE A 26 13.25 46.43 86.28
N GLU A 27 12.73 45.30 86.75
CA GLU A 27 11.92 45.23 87.97
C GLU A 27 12.75 44.96 89.21
N ILE A 28 12.63 45.84 90.19
CA ILE A 28 13.45 45.92 91.36
C ILE A 28 12.71 45.54 92.62
N SER A 29 13.21 44.55 93.35
CA SER A 29 12.67 44.14 94.65
C SER A 29 13.71 44.40 95.75
N PHE A 30 13.28 45.03 96.83
CA PHE A 30 14.07 45.24 98.05
C PHE A 30 13.52 44.35 99.18
N SER A 31 14.38 43.98 100.12
CA SER A 31 13.99 43.16 101.29
C SER A 31 13.05 43.92 102.24
N ASP A 32 13.20 45.24 102.32
CA ASP A 32 12.40 46.15 103.15
C ASP A 32 11.97 47.41 102.39
N LEU A 33 11.08 48.21 103.00
CA LEU A 33 10.68 49.49 102.42
C LEU A 33 11.84 50.49 102.54
N MET A 34 12.44 50.84 101.42
CA MET A 34 13.64 51.69 101.38
C MET A 34 13.30 53.14 101.08
N ARG A 35 13.95 54.07 101.78
CA ARG A 35 13.89 55.51 101.48
C ARG A 35 14.73 55.79 100.23
N GLY A 36 14.19 56.57 99.31
CA GLY A 36 14.87 56.95 98.06
C GLY A 36 14.71 55.95 96.91
N MET A 37 13.97 54.84 97.08
CA MET A 37 13.78 53.82 96.05
C MET A 37 12.88 54.26 94.88
N THR A 38 12.10 55.33 95.02
CA THR A 38 11.25 55.89 93.95
C THR A 38 11.87 57.13 93.30
N VAL A 39 13.14 57.45 93.61
CA VAL A 39 13.85 58.62 93.08
C VAL A 39 14.71 58.18 91.90
N LEU A 40 14.35 58.59 90.69
CA LEU A 40 15.03 58.15 89.46
C LEU A 40 16.55 58.43 89.46
N SER A 41 16.98 59.59 89.99
CA SER A 41 18.40 59.97 90.06
C SER A 41 19.27 59.08 90.94
N ASN A 42 18.66 58.22 91.77
CA ASN A 42 19.35 57.24 92.58
C ASN A 42 19.77 55.99 91.80
N TYR A 43 19.32 55.86 90.55
CA TYR A 43 19.62 54.74 89.66
C TYR A 43 20.51 55.22 88.53
N LYS A 44 21.68 54.61 88.41
CA LYS A 44 22.60 54.85 87.29
C LYS A 44 22.91 53.53 86.61
N ILE A 45 22.71 53.49 85.29
CA ILE A 45 23.14 52.37 84.47
C ILE A 45 24.46 52.71 83.80
N SER A 46 25.37 51.74 83.74
CA SER A 46 26.68 51.88 83.09
C SER A 46 27.18 50.52 82.61
N GLY A 47 28.29 50.49 81.90
CA GLY A 47 28.84 49.28 81.30
C GLY A 47 28.73 49.26 79.78
N THR A 48 29.43 48.32 79.15
CA THR A 48 29.56 48.23 77.69
C THR A 48 28.24 47.91 77.00
N GLY A 49 27.37 47.12 77.63
CA GLY A 49 26.03 46.82 77.11
C GLY A 49 25.01 47.96 77.33
N ALA A 50 25.29 48.87 78.26
CA ALA A 50 24.36 49.93 78.67
C ALA A 50 24.67 51.31 78.05
N ALA A 51 25.61 51.39 77.10
CA ALA A 51 26.13 52.66 76.58
C ALA A 51 25.05 53.61 76.01
N SER A 52 23.96 53.07 75.47
CA SER A 52 22.80 53.79 74.93
C SER A 52 21.60 53.84 75.87
N LEU A 53 21.70 53.25 77.06
CA LEU A 53 20.59 53.17 78.00
C LEU A 53 20.64 54.29 79.03
N GLN A 54 19.49 54.91 79.27
CA GLN A 54 19.32 55.89 80.35
C GLN A 54 18.04 55.59 81.12
N PRO A 55 18.06 55.57 82.47
CA PRO A 55 16.87 55.58 83.29
C PRO A 55 15.92 56.70 82.86
N SER A 56 14.73 56.35 82.39
CA SER A 56 13.75 57.30 81.85
C SER A 56 12.56 57.49 82.77
N ASN A 57 12.18 56.45 83.51
CA ASN A 57 11.10 56.52 84.48
C ASN A 57 11.28 55.48 85.60
N ILE A 58 10.71 55.74 86.77
CA ILE A 58 10.59 54.76 87.84
C ILE A 58 9.15 54.69 88.33
N THR A 59 8.57 53.50 88.31
CA THR A 59 7.20 53.24 88.74
C THR A 59 7.23 52.47 90.05
N ASP A 60 6.59 53.00 91.09
CA ASP A 60 6.36 52.24 92.33
C ASP A 60 5.36 51.11 92.05
N LEU A 61 5.76 49.87 92.30
CA LEU A 61 4.92 48.69 92.12
C LEU A 61 4.23 48.27 93.44
N GLY A 62 4.53 48.95 94.55
CA GLY A 62 4.08 48.60 95.90
C GLY A 62 4.89 47.45 96.52
N GLY A 63 4.87 47.36 97.86
CA GLY A 63 5.46 46.23 98.60
C GLY A 63 6.96 46.06 98.42
N ASN A 64 7.74 47.14 98.58
CA ASN A 64 9.19 47.17 98.44
C ASN A 64 9.69 46.89 97.02
N ARG A 65 8.87 47.14 95.99
CA ARG A 65 9.22 46.91 94.58
C ARG A 65 9.05 48.16 93.73
N VAL A 66 9.96 48.38 92.80
CA VAL A 66 9.88 49.46 91.80
C VAL A 66 10.23 48.92 90.42
N ARG A 67 9.71 49.52 89.34
CA ARG A 67 10.12 49.21 87.97
C ARG A 67 10.87 50.37 87.37
N LEU A 68 12.11 50.14 86.98
CA LEU A 68 12.92 51.09 86.25
C LEU A 68 12.67 50.92 84.75
N THR A 69 12.12 51.93 84.10
CA THR A 69 12.06 51.98 82.63
C THR A 69 13.29 52.69 82.11
N LEU A 70 13.86 52.15 81.03
CA LEU A 70 15.02 52.66 80.35
C LEU A 70 14.61 53.20 78.98
N SER A 71 15.24 54.29 78.56
CA SER A 71 15.21 54.76 77.17
C SER A 71 16.42 54.21 76.42
N GLY A 72 16.24 53.90 75.13
CA GLY A 72 17.25 53.26 74.28
C GLY A 72 17.14 51.73 74.26
N PHE A 73 18.07 51.06 73.57
CA PHE A 73 18.15 49.60 73.48
C PHE A 73 19.42 49.07 74.14
N PRO A 74 19.34 47.96 74.90
CA PRO A 74 20.52 47.29 75.42
C PRO A 74 21.36 46.71 74.29
N LYS A 75 22.69 46.74 74.45
CA LYS A 75 23.66 46.05 73.59
C LYS A 75 24.19 44.79 74.25
N THR A 76 24.79 43.90 73.48
CA THR A 76 25.57 42.78 74.05
C THR A 76 26.73 43.34 74.88
N GLY A 77 26.89 42.85 76.11
CA GLY A 77 27.96 43.30 77.01
C GLY A 77 27.56 43.30 78.48
N SER A 78 28.40 43.93 79.30
CA SER A 78 28.18 44.03 80.74
C SER A 78 27.30 45.23 81.08
N PHE A 79 26.37 45.03 82.02
CA PHE A 79 25.44 46.00 82.55
C PHE A 79 25.67 46.14 84.04
N PHE A 80 25.90 47.36 84.50
CA PHE A 80 26.05 47.70 85.90
C PHE A 80 24.93 48.66 86.30
N LEU A 81 24.01 48.20 87.14
CA LEU A 81 23.01 49.06 87.78
C LEU A 81 23.55 49.48 89.15
N THR A 82 23.93 50.74 89.27
CA THR A 82 24.40 51.35 90.52
C THR A 82 23.23 52.08 91.19
N LEU A 83 22.96 51.72 92.43
CA LEU A 83 22.00 52.37 93.31
C LEU A 83 22.76 53.25 94.30
N SER A 84 22.34 54.50 94.45
CA SER A 84 22.97 55.47 95.35
C SER A 84 21.91 56.20 96.18
N ASN A 85 22.26 56.63 97.40
CA ASN A 85 21.35 57.36 98.29
C ASN A 85 20.04 56.61 98.62
N ILE A 86 20.07 55.28 98.64
CA ILE A 86 18.97 54.43 99.11
C ILE A 86 19.34 53.87 100.48
N THR A 87 18.48 54.10 101.47
CA THR A 87 18.69 53.67 102.86
C THR A 87 17.44 53.00 103.43
N ASP A 88 17.61 52.16 104.44
CA ASP A 88 16.47 51.61 105.19
C ASP A 88 15.81 52.68 106.09
N SER A 89 14.79 52.27 106.85
CA SER A 89 14.10 53.12 107.84
C SER A 89 15.00 53.61 108.99
N LYS A 90 16.21 53.04 109.14
CA LYS A 90 17.24 53.40 110.14
C LYS A 90 18.42 54.16 109.52
N ASN A 91 18.27 54.68 108.29
CA ASN A 91 19.29 55.43 107.54
C ASN A 91 20.58 54.63 107.22
N ARG A 92 20.54 53.29 107.25
CA ARG A 92 21.66 52.45 106.84
C ARG A 92 21.67 52.32 105.30
N PRO A 93 22.82 52.52 104.62
CA PRO A 93 22.90 52.36 103.17
C PRO A 93 22.76 50.89 102.75
N LEU A 94 22.40 50.66 101.49
CA LEU A 94 22.39 49.32 100.89
C LEU A 94 23.77 48.64 101.01
N ALA A 95 23.79 47.38 101.46
CA ALA A 95 25.02 46.58 101.56
C ALA A 95 25.61 46.23 100.19
N GLN A 96 24.76 46.09 99.17
CA GLN A 96 25.15 45.92 97.78
C GLN A 96 24.52 47.04 96.95
N SER A 97 25.35 47.97 96.48
CA SER A 97 24.92 49.13 95.70
C SER A 97 25.12 48.98 94.20
N VAL A 98 25.70 47.87 93.72
CA VAL A 98 25.94 47.61 92.28
C VAL A 98 25.51 46.20 91.92
N LEU A 99 24.66 46.08 90.91
CA LEU A 99 24.25 44.83 90.27
C LEU A 99 24.97 44.69 88.92
N SER A 100 25.52 43.52 88.64
CA SER A 100 26.25 43.22 87.40
C SER A 100 25.55 42.12 86.61
N TYR A 101 25.24 42.38 85.34
CA TYR A 101 24.66 41.42 84.42
C TYR A 101 25.50 41.36 83.14
N ASN A 102 25.57 40.19 82.51
CA ASN A 102 26.07 40.06 81.15
C ASN A 102 24.89 39.67 80.26
N LEU A 103 24.59 40.52 79.28
CA LEU A 103 23.56 40.25 78.31
C LEU A 103 24.21 39.85 76.99
N VAL A 104 23.76 38.74 76.43
CA VAL A 104 24.13 38.29 75.09
C VAL A 104 22.89 38.35 74.23
N ILE A 105 22.84 39.33 73.32
CA ILE A 105 21.78 39.41 72.31
C ILE A 105 22.36 38.84 71.02
N PRO A 106 21.86 37.71 70.51
CA PRO A 106 22.30 37.20 69.23
C PRO A 106 21.96 38.19 68.11
N GLY A 107 22.75 38.15 67.04
CA GLY A 107 22.39 38.82 65.78
C GLY A 107 21.02 38.35 65.28
N PRO A 108 20.28 39.18 64.53
CA PRO A 108 19.05 38.73 63.90
C PRO A 108 19.35 37.59 62.92
N THR A 109 18.45 36.61 62.83
CA THR A 109 18.47 35.62 61.75
C THR A 109 17.78 36.21 60.53
N ILE A 110 18.18 35.76 59.33
CA ILE A 110 17.61 36.20 58.07
C ILE A 110 16.85 35.03 57.45
N SER A 111 15.66 35.30 56.92
CA SER A 111 14.92 34.41 56.03
C SER A 111 14.52 35.16 54.77
N THR A 112 14.32 34.43 53.67
CA THR A 112 13.96 35.02 52.37
C THR A 112 12.78 34.31 51.72
N SER A 113 12.10 35.02 50.81
CA SER A 113 11.15 34.45 49.87
C SER A 113 11.48 34.98 48.46
N PRO A 114 11.94 34.13 47.51
CA PRO A 114 12.20 32.69 47.65
C PRO A 114 13.19 32.31 48.76
N THR A 115 13.05 31.10 49.31
CA THR A 115 13.91 30.61 50.40
C THR A 115 15.34 30.40 49.94
N GLU A 116 16.30 30.53 50.86
CA GLU A 116 17.70 30.22 50.60
C GLU A 116 17.85 28.81 49.96
N ASN A 117 18.79 28.68 49.03
CA ASN A 117 19.07 27.47 48.23
C ASN A 117 17.98 27.06 47.23
N SER A 118 16.97 27.89 46.99
CA SER A 118 16.03 27.66 45.87
C SER A 118 16.75 27.71 44.53
N VAL A 119 16.29 26.88 43.58
CA VAL A 119 16.69 26.95 42.17
C VAL A 119 15.72 27.87 41.44
N LEU A 120 16.24 28.89 40.75
CA LEU A 120 15.46 29.99 40.19
C LEU A 120 15.74 30.18 38.71
N SER A 121 14.68 30.26 37.91
CA SER A 121 14.73 30.65 36.48
C SER A 121 14.68 32.15 36.26
N SER A 122 14.18 32.90 37.23
CA SER A 122 14.17 34.35 37.22
C SER A 122 14.20 34.90 38.64
N LEU A 123 14.75 36.10 38.81
CA LEU A 123 14.74 36.82 40.06
C LEU A 123 14.54 38.31 39.79
N THR A 124 13.29 38.74 39.87
CA THR A 124 12.92 40.17 39.77
C THR A 124 12.67 40.80 41.15
N GLN A 125 12.45 39.96 42.16
CA GLN A 125 12.14 40.39 43.51
C GLN A 125 12.60 39.36 44.54
N LEU A 126 13.06 39.84 45.68
CA LEU A 126 13.41 39.02 46.84
C LEU A 126 12.92 39.69 48.12
N ASP A 127 12.04 39.00 48.86
CA ASP A 127 11.62 39.47 50.17
C ASP A 127 12.60 38.95 51.23
N VAL A 128 13.15 39.84 52.05
CA VAL A 128 14.13 39.57 53.11
C VAL A 128 13.48 39.91 54.46
N THR A 129 13.46 38.96 55.38
CA THR A 129 12.88 39.13 56.72
C THR A 129 13.94 38.86 57.79
N PHE A 130 14.06 39.80 58.73
CA PHE A 130 14.91 39.66 59.91
C PHE A 130 14.07 39.18 61.10
N SER A 131 14.65 38.40 62.01
CA SER A 131 13.93 37.96 63.22
C SER A 131 13.67 39.08 64.23
N LEU A 132 14.35 40.22 64.10
CA LEU A 132 14.23 41.40 64.97
C LEU A 132 14.25 42.69 64.14
N PRO A 133 13.69 43.81 64.65
CA PRO A 133 13.85 45.11 64.01
C PRO A 133 15.32 45.49 63.84
N VAL A 134 15.64 46.06 62.67
CA VAL A 134 16.99 46.47 62.29
C VAL A 134 17.07 47.98 62.06
N ASN A 135 18.29 48.51 62.01
CA ASN A 135 18.56 49.91 61.73
C ASN A 135 18.07 50.33 60.32
N ALA A 136 18.02 51.65 60.09
CA ALA A 136 17.56 52.21 58.82
C ALA A 136 18.48 51.91 57.61
N ALA A 137 19.61 51.22 57.81
CA ALA A 137 20.45 50.75 56.69
C ALA A 137 19.69 49.72 55.82
N ALA A 138 18.78 48.94 56.41
CA ALA A 138 17.99 47.94 55.70
C ALA A 138 17.04 48.50 54.62
N THR A 139 16.85 49.81 54.53
CA THR A 139 16.08 50.45 53.44
C THR A 139 16.95 51.00 52.32
N GLN A 140 18.29 50.87 52.41
CA GLN A 140 19.22 51.38 51.43
C GLN A 140 19.67 50.27 50.48
N THR A 141 19.68 50.52 49.18
CA THR A 141 20.17 49.54 48.18
C THR A 141 21.64 49.18 48.40
N SER A 142 22.48 50.14 48.83
CA SER A 142 23.89 49.92 49.13
C SER A 142 24.17 48.93 50.26
N SER A 143 23.16 48.62 51.08
CA SER A 143 23.25 47.59 52.12
C SER A 143 23.06 46.17 51.60
N TYR A 144 22.73 46.02 50.32
CA TYR A 144 22.54 44.74 49.65
C TYR A 144 23.43 44.68 48.40
N SER A 145 24.30 43.69 48.33
CA SER A 145 25.06 43.41 47.11
C SER A 145 24.89 41.96 46.71
N ILE A 146 24.89 41.70 45.41
CA ILE A 146 24.74 40.35 44.87
C ILE A 146 26.04 40.02 44.15
N THR A 147 26.66 38.90 44.54
CA THR A 147 27.76 38.32 43.77
C THR A 147 27.26 37.11 43.02
N ASN A 148 27.71 36.94 41.78
CA ASN A 148 27.42 35.75 40.99
C ASN A 148 28.76 35.17 40.53
N ALA A 149 29.07 33.96 41.00
CA ALA A 149 30.34 33.30 40.69
C ALA A 149 30.45 32.90 39.20
N SER A 150 29.33 32.84 38.49
CA SER A 150 29.20 32.40 37.11
C SER A 150 28.99 33.53 36.10
N GLY A 151 29.15 34.80 36.50
CA GLY A 151 29.16 35.94 35.58
C GLY A 151 27.79 36.61 35.33
N GLY A 152 26.76 36.29 36.12
CA GLY A 152 25.54 37.09 36.17
C GLY A 152 25.80 38.52 36.66
N SER A 153 24.94 39.48 36.26
CA SER A 153 25.06 40.91 36.57
C SER A 153 23.78 41.41 37.24
N LEU A 154 23.39 40.77 38.35
CA LEU A 154 22.24 41.20 39.13
C LEU A 154 22.53 42.46 39.95
N VAL A 155 21.54 43.36 40.01
CA VAL A 155 21.62 44.62 40.74
C VAL A 155 20.35 44.81 41.57
N VAL A 156 20.49 45.30 42.80
CA VAL A 156 19.35 45.71 43.63
C VAL A 156 18.97 47.15 43.27
N ASP A 157 17.87 47.32 42.55
CA ASP A 157 17.43 48.63 42.04
C ASP A 157 16.76 49.47 43.12
N SER A 158 15.97 48.83 43.98
CA SER A 158 15.27 49.50 45.07
C SER A 158 14.98 48.56 46.24
N VAL A 159 14.81 49.13 47.42
CA VAL A 159 14.39 48.43 48.63
C VAL A 159 13.19 49.16 49.22
N SER A 160 12.12 48.42 49.50
CA SER A 160 10.94 48.93 50.19
C SER A 160 10.70 48.18 51.49
N GLN A 161 10.41 48.91 52.55
CA GLN A 161 10.05 48.31 53.84
C GLN A 161 8.59 47.85 53.79
N LEU A 162 8.35 46.55 54.02
CA LEU A 162 7.02 45.97 54.08
C LEU A 162 6.47 46.02 55.51
N THR A 163 7.32 45.67 56.49
CA THR A 163 7.01 45.69 57.92
C THR A 163 8.23 46.18 58.69
N THR A 164 8.15 46.26 60.02
CA THR A 164 9.30 46.61 60.86
C THR A 164 10.47 45.61 60.75
N THR A 165 10.24 44.42 60.20
CA THR A 165 11.23 43.34 60.07
C THR A 165 11.38 42.78 58.65
N SER A 166 10.48 43.11 57.71
CA SER A 166 10.47 42.58 56.34
C SER A 166 10.68 43.67 55.30
N TYR A 167 11.51 43.38 54.30
CA TYR A 167 11.93 44.30 53.25
C TYR A 167 11.84 43.59 51.89
N ARG A 168 11.50 44.33 50.84
CA ARG A 168 11.40 43.85 49.47
C ARG A 168 12.45 44.49 48.61
N LEU A 169 13.33 43.66 48.05
CA LEU A 169 14.34 44.05 47.09
C LEU A 169 13.75 43.87 45.69
N VAL A 170 13.81 44.91 44.86
CA VAL A 170 13.57 44.81 43.42
C VAL A 170 14.91 44.63 42.74
N ILE A 171 15.02 43.60 41.91
CA ILE A 171 16.28 43.16 41.30
C ILE A 171 16.15 43.17 39.79
N SER A 172 17.16 43.67 39.09
CA SER A 172 17.29 43.59 37.64
C SER A 172 18.65 43.07 37.21
N GLY A 173 18.82 42.89 35.90
CA GLY A 173 20.05 42.40 35.29
C GLY A 173 19.95 40.94 34.83
N ASN A 174 21.09 40.39 34.41
CA ASN A 174 21.17 39.01 33.94
C ASN A 174 21.44 38.08 35.12
N LEU A 175 20.53 37.13 35.35
CA LEU A 175 20.67 36.13 36.40
C LEU A 175 21.89 35.23 36.17
N GLY A 176 22.08 34.70 34.95
CA GLY A 176 23.15 33.75 34.60
C GLY A 176 23.06 32.41 35.36
N ASN A 177 23.40 31.28 34.72
CA ASN A 177 23.36 29.97 35.39
C ASN A 177 24.43 29.84 36.47
N GLY A 178 24.10 29.20 37.60
CA GLY A 178 25.01 28.89 38.69
C GLY A 178 24.66 29.59 40.01
N THR A 179 25.57 29.60 40.96
CA THR A 179 25.29 30.13 42.31
C THR A 179 25.47 31.64 42.37
N PHE A 180 24.48 32.32 42.96
CA PHE A 180 24.61 33.72 43.36
C PHE A 180 24.37 33.87 44.87
N THR A 181 25.00 34.86 45.47
CA THR A 181 24.95 35.13 46.91
C THR A 181 24.52 36.57 47.15
N LEU A 182 23.46 36.74 47.94
CA LEU A 182 23.06 38.04 48.49
C LEU A 182 23.88 38.31 49.75
N HIS A 183 24.59 39.42 49.76
CA HIS A 183 25.32 39.94 50.91
C HIS A 183 24.57 41.10 51.54
N THR A 184 24.44 41.07 52.87
CA THR A 184 23.95 42.20 53.67
C THR A 184 25.12 42.92 54.33
N THR A 185 25.15 44.26 54.28
CA THR A 185 26.24 45.08 54.83
C THR A 185 25.70 46.31 55.55
N GLY A 186 26.21 46.58 56.75
CA GLY A 186 25.79 47.72 57.58
C GLY A 186 24.41 47.59 58.22
N ILE A 187 23.72 46.47 58.00
CA ILE A 187 22.47 46.14 58.67
C ILE A 187 22.79 45.55 60.03
N GLU A 188 22.23 46.14 61.08
CA GLU A 188 22.39 45.71 62.47
C GLU A 188 21.02 45.73 63.15
N SER A 189 20.82 44.87 64.15
CA SER A 189 19.67 45.04 65.05
C SER A 189 19.73 46.40 65.76
N LEU A 190 18.62 46.83 66.36
CA LEU A 190 18.63 48.05 67.18
C LEU A 190 19.61 47.98 68.39
N ALA A 191 20.09 46.79 68.73
CA ALA A 191 21.14 46.53 69.72
C ALA A 191 22.58 46.61 69.14
N GLY A 192 22.74 46.86 67.84
CA GLY A 192 24.04 46.95 67.15
C GLY A 192 24.68 45.60 66.83
N ASN A 193 23.91 44.50 66.80
CA ASN A 193 24.43 43.19 66.43
C ASN A 193 24.18 42.90 64.95
N VAL A 194 25.22 42.46 64.23
CA VAL A 194 25.13 42.03 62.83
C VAL A 194 24.33 40.73 62.68
N PRO A 195 23.65 40.50 61.55
CA PRO A 195 22.94 39.25 61.29
C PRO A 195 23.83 38.00 61.40
N GLN A 196 23.25 36.89 61.88
CA GLN A 196 24.00 35.64 62.06
C GLN A 196 24.45 34.99 60.74
N ASN A 197 23.67 35.15 59.67
CA ASN A 197 24.05 34.71 58.33
C ASN A 197 23.87 35.87 57.33
N PRO A 198 24.88 36.73 57.15
CA PRO A 198 24.75 37.89 56.28
C PRO A 198 24.84 37.56 54.78
N ASN A 199 25.11 36.30 54.43
CA ASN A 199 25.33 35.83 53.06
C ASN A 199 24.33 34.71 52.73
N LEU A 200 23.35 34.96 51.86
CA LEU A 200 22.35 33.97 51.48
C LEU A 200 22.59 33.49 50.06
N SER A 201 22.72 32.17 49.87
CA SER A 201 23.03 31.58 48.56
C SER A 201 21.80 31.02 47.86
N PHE A 202 21.79 31.14 46.54
CA PHE A 202 20.73 30.66 45.65
C PHE A 202 21.35 30.04 44.40
N VAL A 203 20.61 29.16 43.73
CA VAL A 203 21.04 28.56 42.47
C VAL A 203 20.18 29.16 41.36
N ALA A 204 20.81 29.69 40.33
CA ALA A 204 20.16 30.12 39.12
C ALA A 204 20.28 29.04 38.05
N ASP A 205 19.17 28.77 37.38
CA ASP A 205 19.15 27.95 36.19
C ASP A 205 18.11 28.51 35.22
N THR A 206 18.59 29.03 34.11
CA THR A 206 17.83 29.67 33.04
C THR A 206 17.76 28.80 31.79
N THR A 207 18.30 27.57 31.86
CA THR A 207 18.34 26.65 30.72
C THR A 207 17.07 25.83 30.70
N ALA A 208 16.34 25.84 29.59
CA ALA A 208 15.23 24.90 29.43
C ALA A 208 15.75 23.47 29.25
N PRO A 209 15.05 22.46 29.79
CA PRO A 209 15.38 21.07 29.51
C PRO A 209 15.17 20.76 28.02
N SER A 210 15.88 19.75 27.51
CA SER A 210 15.74 19.24 26.14
C SER A 210 15.67 17.71 26.09
N VAL A 211 15.06 17.14 25.06
CA VAL A 211 15.15 15.69 24.78
C VAL A 211 16.52 15.38 24.17
N VAL A 212 17.32 14.57 24.86
CA VAL A 212 18.65 14.14 24.42
C VAL A 212 18.56 12.95 23.46
N SER A 213 17.72 11.97 23.79
CA SER A 213 17.54 10.79 22.96
C SER A 213 16.19 10.10 23.23
N SER A 214 15.77 9.29 22.26
CA SER A 214 14.68 8.34 22.42
C SER A 214 15.11 6.96 21.94
N THR A 215 14.58 5.91 22.56
CA THR A 215 14.72 4.52 22.11
C THR A 215 13.34 3.88 22.04
N PRO A 216 12.84 3.49 20.84
CA PRO A 216 13.46 3.69 19.52
C PRO A 216 13.73 5.16 19.18
N THR A 217 14.73 5.40 18.32
CA THR A 217 15.09 6.75 17.87
C THR A 217 14.00 7.35 16.99
N GLY A 218 13.74 8.65 17.12
CA GLY A 218 12.83 9.36 16.23
C GLY A 218 13.19 9.15 14.75
N GLY A 219 12.17 8.95 13.92
CA GLY A 219 12.26 8.61 12.50
C GLY A 219 12.18 7.11 12.20
N THR A 220 12.21 6.23 13.22
CA THR A 220 12.19 4.78 13.00
C THR A 220 10.85 4.30 12.43
N THR A 221 10.91 3.40 11.44
CA THR A 221 9.74 2.63 10.96
C THR A 221 9.55 1.38 11.81
N LEU A 222 8.32 1.11 12.24
CA LEU A 222 7.99 0.09 13.23
C LEU A 222 6.72 -0.67 12.81
N ALA A 223 6.71 -1.99 13.04
CA ALA A 223 5.49 -2.79 12.91
C ALA A 223 4.61 -2.73 14.18
N ASN A 224 5.24 -2.55 15.34
CA ASN A 224 4.60 -2.43 16.65
C ASN A 224 5.34 -1.38 17.47
N LEU A 225 4.65 -0.75 18.42
CA LEU A 225 5.24 0.20 19.33
C LEU A 225 4.78 -0.12 20.75
N ASP A 226 5.60 -0.87 21.49
CA ASP A 226 5.26 -1.31 22.85
C ASP A 226 5.69 -0.27 23.90
N ASN A 227 6.88 0.31 23.72
CA ASN A 227 7.40 1.34 24.61
C ASN A 227 8.37 2.29 23.90
N ILE A 228 8.55 3.47 24.49
CA ILE A 228 9.59 4.44 24.15
C ILE A 228 10.26 4.90 25.43
N THR A 229 11.57 4.80 25.49
CA THR A 229 12.37 5.44 26.55
C THR A 229 12.87 6.80 26.06
N ILE A 230 12.68 7.84 26.86
CA ILE A 230 13.07 9.22 26.58
C ILE A 230 14.07 9.69 27.65
N GLN A 231 15.20 10.23 27.21
CA GLN A 231 16.24 10.83 28.04
C GLN A 231 16.19 12.36 27.90
N PHE A 232 16.04 13.06 29.01
CA PHE A 232 16.13 14.52 29.09
C PHE A 232 17.54 14.97 29.47
N SER A 233 17.90 16.22 29.13
CA SER A 233 19.21 16.83 29.42
C SER A 233 19.51 16.92 30.92
N GLU A 234 18.46 16.96 31.73
CA GLU A 234 18.51 17.21 33.16
C GLU A 234 17.25 16.68 33.86
N ARG A 235 17.18 16.88 35.18
CA ARG A 235 16.02 16.46 35.96
C ARG A 235 14.80 17.30 35.61
N VAL A 236 13.67 16.64 35.34
CA VAL A 236 12.42 17.29 34.95
C VAL A 236 11.24 16.94 35.86
N GLU A 237 10.27 17.83 35.90
CA GLU A 237 8.95 17.66 36.49
C GLU A 237 7.89 17.40 35.39
N ASN A 238 6.75 16.87 35.80
CA ASN A 238 5.59 16.52 34.95
C ASN A 238 5.81 15.46 33.87
N ALA A 239 7.05 15.04 33.60
CA ALA A 239 7.33 13.99 32.60
C ALA A 239 6.71 12.62 32.94
N ALA A 240 6.29 12.37 34.19
CA ALA A 240 5.54 11.18 34.57
C ALA A 240 4.01 11.29 34.32
N ILE A 241 3.52 12.46 33.88
CA ILE A 241 2.09 12.72 33.72
C ILE A 241 1.69 12.42 32.28
N SER A 242 0.63 11.62 32.09
CA SER A 242 0.17 11.22 30.75
C SER A 242 -0.28 12.39 29.87
N SER A 243 -0.87 13.43 30.46
CA SER A 243 -1.30 14.63 29.72
C SER A 243 -0.14 15.50 29.21
N SER A 244 1.10 15.23 29.61
CA SER A 244 2.30 15.85 29.01
C SER A 244 2.64 15.28 27.64
N TYR A 245 1.92 14.24 27.18
CA TYR A 245 2.16 13.56 25.92
C TYR A 245 0.88 13.45 25.12
N THR A 246 0.91 13.94 23.89
CA THR A 246 -0.21 13.80 22.94
C THR A 246 0.21 12.89 21.80
N LEU A 247 -0.57 11.83 21.56
CA LEU A 247 -0.39 10.93 20.42
C LEU A 247 -1.27 11.35 19.26
N SER A 248 -0.66 11.60 18.11
CA SER A 248 -1.26 12.11 16.89
C SER A 248 -0.77 11.33 15.65
N GLY A 249 -1.29 11.67 14.48
CA GLY A 249 -0.82 11.15 13.19
C GLY A 249 -1.65 10.01 12.59
N THR A 250 -1.50 9.79 11.29
CA THR A 250 -2.27 8.80 10.50
C THR A 250 -1.92 7.35 10.82
N GLY A 251 -0.71 7.10 11.33
CA GLY A 251 -0.23 5.79 11.77
C GLY A 251 -0.54 5.45 13.23
N LYS A 252 -1.14 6.37 14.00
CA LYS A 252 -1.49 6.15 15.40
C LYS A 252 -2.33 4.88 15.60
N GLY A 253 -3.27 4.59 14.70
CA GLY A 253 -4.20 3.48 14.88
C GLY A 253 -4.94 3.57 16.22
N SER A 254 -4.96 2.46 16.97
CA SER A 254 -5.55 2.38 18.32
C SER A 254 -4.55 2.66 19.43
N LEU A 255 -3.33 3.13 19.12
CA LEU A 255 -2.29 3.37 20.12
C LEU A 255 -2.70 4.40 21.17
N SER A 256 -2.48 4.03 22.43
CA SER A 256 -2.64 4.89 23.60
C SER A 256 -1.50 4.66 24.58
N ILE A 257 -1.14 5.69 25.37
CA ILE A 257 -0.17 5.53 26.45
C ILE A 257 -0.88 4.84 27.61
N SER A 258 -0.45 3.61 27.92
CA SER A 258 -1.02 2.78 28.98
C SER A 258 -0.45 3.13 30.34
N SER A 259 0.82 3.50 30.41
CA SER A 259 1.50 3.94 31.63
C SER A 259 2.78 4.70 31.30
N ILE A 260 3.29 5.45 32.28
CA ILE A 260 4.60 6.09 32.22
C ILE A 260 5.39 5.67 33.45
N ALA A 261 6.58 5.10 33.24
CA ALA A 261 7.50 4.73 34.30
C ALA A 261 8.67 5.72 34.35
N SER A 262 9.01 6.19 35.55
CA SER A 262 10.28 6.89 35.77
C SER A 262 11.38 5.86 35.98
N LEU A 263 12.42 5.94 35.15
CA LEU A 263 13.63 5.10 35.24
C LEU A 263 14.80 5.83 35.92
N GLY A 264 14.57 7.08 36.36
CA GLY A 264 15.56 7.97 36.95
C GLY A 264 15.06 9.41 36.95
N SER A 265 15.88 10.35 37.41
CA SER A 265 15.50 11.76 37.49
C SER A 265 15.30 12.44 36.12
N ASN A 266 15.87 11.89 35.06
CA ASN A 266 15.82 12.43 33.70
C ASN A 266 15.50 11.38 32.62
N ASN A 267 15.07 10.18 33.02
CA ASN A 267 14.72 9.07 32.13
C ASN A 267 13.31 8.57 32.38
N PHE A 268 12.51 8.47 31.32
CA PHE A 268 11.11 8.08 31.39
C PHE A 268 10.77 7.09 30.27
N GLN A 269 10.02 6.05 30.60
CA GLN A 269 9.51 5.08 29.64
C GLN A 269 8.01 5.22 29.50
N LEU A 270 7.57 5.56 28.30
CA LEU A 270 6.17 5.51 27.90
C LEU A 270 5.88 4.09 27.46
N ASN A 271 4.89 3.44 28.09
CA ASN A 271 4.38 2.16 27.64
C ASN A 271 3.08 2.39 26.87
N PHE A 272 2.88 1.63 25.80
CA PHE A 272 1.73 1.75 24.92
C PHE A 272 0.83 0.54 25.02
N SER A 273 -0.41 0.71 24.59
CA SER A 273 -1.37 -0.35 24.30
C SER A 273 -2.06 -0.06 22.97
N GLY A 274 -2.70 -1.07 22.38
CA GLY A 274 -3.28 -0.98 21.04
C GLY A 274 -2.27 -1.31 19.96
N SER A 275 -2.57 -0.93 18.73
CA SER A 275 -1.74 -1.26 17.57
C SER A 275 -1.66 -0.08 16.60
N PRO A 276 -0.49 0.17 15.99
CA PRO A 276 -0.35 1.18 14.96
C PRO A 276 -1.11 0.79 13.69
N THR A 277 -1.28 1.77 12.81
CA THR A 277 -1.68 1.59 11.41
C THR A 277 -0.56 2.10 10.50
N ASN A 278 -0.68 1.86 9.20
CA ASN A 278 0.28 2.41 8.24
C ASN A 278 0.21 3.95 8.23
N GLY A 279 1.31 4.64 8.51
CA GLY A 279 1.37 6.11 8.51
C GLY A 279 2.25 6.73 9.58
N VAL A 280 2.17 8.04 9.77
CA VAL A 280 2.99 8.78 10.75
C VAL A 280 2.40 8.64 12.14
N ILE A 281 3.25 8.32 13.13
CA ILE A 281 2.92 8.34 14.55
C ILE A 281 3.70 9.51 15.16
N GLU A 282 3.00 10.49 15.70
CA GLU A 282 3.60 11.65 16.34
C GLU A 282 3.32 11.64 17.84
N ILE A 283 4.34 11.93 18.64
CA ILE A 283 4.24 12.10 20.08
C ILE A 283 4.75 13.50 20.42
N THR A 284 3.82 14.41 20.72
CA THR A 284 4.14 15.77 21.14
C THR A 284 4.32 15.82 22.65
N LEU A 285 5.45 16.37 23.10
CA LEU A 285 5.76 16.61 24.51
C LEU A 285 5.40 18.05 24.87
N SER A 286 4.67 18.25 25.97
CA SER A 286 4.27 19.57 26.46
C SER A 286 4.15 19.62 27.98
N GLY A 287 4.29 20.82 28.56
CA GLY A 287 4.11 21.05 30.00
C GLY A 287 5.21 20.45 30.89
N ILE A 288 6.28 19.89 30.32
CA ILE A 288 7.45 19.39 31.04
C ILE A 288 8.38 20.57 31.34
N ARG A 289 8.88 20.67 32.57
CA ARG A 289 9.77 21.73 33.02
C ARG A 289 10.88 21.17 33.91
N ASP A 290 11.95 21.91 34.11
CA ASP A 290 12.97 21.55 35.12
C ASP A 290 12.55 21.96 36.54
N LEU A 291 13.47 21.86 37.50
CA LEU A 291 13.27 22.30 38.89
C LEU A 291 13.22 23.83 39.07
N ALA A 292 13.83 24.59 38.16
CA ALA A 292 13.84 26.06 38.17
C ALA A 292 12.55 26.65 37.56
N GLY A 293 11.77 25.81 36.88
CA GLY A 293 10.54 26.16 36.20
C GLY A 293 10.71 26.48 34.71
N ASN A 294 11.89 26.27 34.11
CA ASN A 294 12.06 26.49 32.67
C ASN A 294 11.32 25.40 31.89
N LEU A 295 10.52 25.82 30.91
CA LEU A 295 9.67 24.93 30.13
C LEU A 295 10.44 24.28 28.98
N LEU A 296 10.30 22.95 28.82
CA LEU A 296 10.73 22.23 27.63
C LEU A 296 10.08 22.86 26.39
N GLY A 297 10.90 23.29 25.43
CA GLY A 297 10.41 23.75 24.13
C GLY A 297 9.57 22.68 23.45
N SER A 298 8.51 23.07 22.73
CA SER A 298 7.63 22.09 22.06
C SER A 298 8.46 21.14 21.19
N THR A 299 8.42 19.85 21.55
CA THR A 299 9.23 18.80 20.94
C THR A 299 8.30 17.67 20.49
N ALA A 300 8.50 17.17 19.27
CA ALA A 300 7.75 16.03 18.74
C ALA A 300 8.70 14.89 18.39
N LEU A 301 8.35 13.67 18.82
CA LEU A 301 8.98 12.43 18.36
C LEU A 301 8.11 11.82 17.27
N ASN A 302 8.68 11.60 16.09
CA ASN A 302 7.98 11.03 14.95
C ASN A 302 8.43 9.59 14.71
N PHE A 303 7.50 8.71 14.37
CA PHE A 303 7.74 7.34 13.93
C PHE A 303 6.85 7.05 12.72
N THR A 304 7.14 5.96 12.00
CA THR A 304 6.27 5.49 10.92
C THR A 304 5.77 4.09 11.24
N GLY A 305 4.46 3.91 11.37
CA GLY A 305 3.86 2.58 11.40
C GLY A 305 3.89 1.96 10.01
N ASP A 306 4.39 0.73 9.90
CA ASP A 306 4.21 -0.14 8.72
C ASP A 306 3.69 -1.49 9.20
N THR A 307 2.41 -1.75 8.96
CA THR A 307 1.69 -2.92 9.46
C THR A 307 1.21 -3.86 8.36
N VAL A 308 1.65 -3.66 7.11
CA VAL A 308 1.18 -4.43 5.96
C VAL A 308 2.29 -5.34 5.46
N ASN A 309 2.09 -6.64 5.62
CA ASN A 309 2.98 -7.66 5.08
C ASN A 309 3.06 -7.55 3.54
N PRO A 310 4.24 -7.76 2.94
CA PRO A 310 4.33 -7.89 1.49
C PRO A 310 3.59 -9.14 1.01
N THR A 311 3.15 -9.10 -0.25
CA THR A 311 2.48 -10.20 -0.96
C THR A 311 3.05 -10.32 -2.37
N ILE A 312 2.95 -11.48 -3.00
CA ILE A 312 3.18 -11.61 -4.45
C ILE A 312 1.90 -11.19 -5.16
N THR A 313 1.98 -10.18 -6.04
CA THR A 313 0.83 -9.67 -6.79
C THR A 313 0.70 -10.31 -8.16
N SER A 314 1.83 -10.64 -8.79
CA SER A 314 1.85 -11.30 -10.10
C SER A 314 3.21 -11.95 -10.39
N SER A 315 3.22 -12.77 -11.44
CA SER A 315 4.42 -13.27 -12.09
C SER A 315 4.30 -13.16 -13.61
N SER A 316 5.42 -13.01 -14.34
CA SER A 316 5.41 -12.91 -15.81
C SER A 316 4.79 -14.14 -16.47
N THR A 317 5.01 -15.30 -15.87
CA THR A 317 4.30 -16.54 -16.16
C THR A 317 3.40 -16.83 -14.96
N ALA A 318 2.09 -16.80 -15.16
CA ALA A 318 1.12 -16.92 -14.08
C ALA A 318 1.26 -18.26 -13.34
N SER A 319 1.12 -18.22 -12.01
CA SER A 319 1.09 -19.44 -11.20
C SER A 319 -0.10 -20.31 -11.60
N GLY A 320 0.14 -21.61 -11.75
CA GLY A 320 -0.81 -22.60 -12.22
C GLY A 320 -0.79 -22.84 -13.74
N SER A 321 0.01 -22.08 -14.49
CA SER A 321 0.14 -22.28 -15.94
C SER A 321 0.81 -23.61 -16.30
N THR A 322 0.37 -24.18 -17.42
CA THR A 322 1.09 -25.24 -18.12
C THR A 322 2.20 -24.62 -18.97
N ILE A 323 3.40 -25.17 -18.93
CA ILE A 323 4.59 -24.63 -19.60
C ILE A 323 5.41 -25.76 -20.22
N ASN A 324 6.13 -25.48 -21.30
CA ASN A 324 7.13 -26.40 -21.85
C ASN A 324 8.58 -26.03 -21.51
N SER A 325 8.78 -24.85 -20.91
CA SER A 325 10.08 -24.34 -20.51
C SER A 325 9.92 -23.25 -19.44
N LEU A 326 10.97 -23.04 -18.63
CA LEU A 326 11.02 -21.95 -17.66
C LEU A 326 12.44 -21.40 -17.64
N ALA A 327 12.73 -20.40 -18.48
CA ALA A 327 14.07 -19.79 -18.54
C ALA A 327 14.18 -18.56 -17.64
N LEU A 328 13.14 -17.74 -17.60
CA LEU A 328 13.05 -16.52 -16.82
C LEU A 328 11.68 -16.45 -16.13
N LEU A 329 11.64 -15.91 -14.93
CA LEU A 329 10.41 -15.60 -14.22
C LEU A 329 10.54 -14.28 -13.49
N ASP A 330 9.71 -13.31 -13.85
CA ASP A 330 9.61 -12.07 -13.09
C ASP A 330 8.51 -12.22 -12.03
N ILE A 331 8.82 -11.85 -10.80
CA ILE A 331 7.91 -11.86 -9.66
C ILE A 331 7.71 -10.41 -9.22
N THR A 332 6.45 -9.98 -9.14
CA THR A 332 6.10 -8.66 -8.63
C THR A 332 5.53 -8.80 -7.23
N TYR A 333 6.10 -8.06 -6.28
CA TYR A 333 5.58 -7.94 -4.93
C TYR A 333 4.69 -6.70 -4.79
N SER A 334 3.83 -6.65 -3.77
CA SER A 334 2.95 -5.48 -3.51
C SER A 334 3.70 -4.20 -3.10
N ARG A 335 4.99 -4.32 -2.78
CA ARG A 335 5.89 -3.24 -2.36
C ARG A 335 7.35 -3.70 -2.51
N ALA A 336 8.31 -2.80 -2.33
CA ALA A 336 9.71 -3.17 -2.21
C ALA A 336 9.91 -4.09 -0.98
N VAL A 337 10.76 -5.11 -1.14
CA VAL A 337 11.02 -6.14 -0.11
C VAL A 337 12.51 -6.29 0.16
N ASN A 338 12.86 -6.74 1.36
CA ASN A 338 14.20 -7.23 1.67
C ASN A 338 14.29 -8.74 1.44
N GLY A 339 15.49 -9.23 1.14
CA GLY A 339 15.76 -10.65 0.88
C GLY A 339 15.39 -11.12 -0.54
N GLY A 340 14.76 -10.29 -1.37
CA GLY A 340 14.31 -10.67 -2.72
C GLY A 340 15.42 -11.05 -3.70
N THR A 341 16.66 -10.62 -3.48
CA THR A 341 17.82 -11.04 -4.30
C THR A 341 18.57 -12.24 -3.73
N ASN A 342 18.22 -12.71 -2.54
CA ASN A 342 18.89 -13.85 -1.92
C ASN A 342 18.40 -15.15 -2.58
N LEU A 343 19.30 -15.83 -3.29
CA LEU A 343 18.97 -17.06 -3.99
C LEU A 343 18.42 -18.16 -3.06
N GLY A 344 18.92 -18.25 -1.82
CA GLY A 344 18.50 -19.27 -0.84
C GLY A 344 17.05 -19.14 -0.38
N ASN A 345 16.41 -18.01 -0.67
CA ASN A 345 15.01 -17.78 -0.36
C ASN A 345 14.05 -18.47 -1.34
N TYR A 346 14.56 -19.02 -2.44
CA TYR A 346 13.78 -19.64 -3.51
C TYR A 346 14.18 -21.11 -3.65
N VAL A 347 13.24 -22.01 -3.36
CA VAL A 347 13.46 -23.46 -3.39
C VAL A 347 12.56 -24.11 -4.42
N LEU A 348 13.15 -24.85 -5.36
CA LEU A 348 12.42 -25.66 -6.33
C LEU A 348 12.06 -27.03 -5.75
N SER A 349 10.84 -27.47 -5.98
CA SER A 349 10.34 -28.80 -5.63
C SER A 349 9.32 -29.30 -6.66
N GLY A 350 8.98 -30.58 -6.60
CA GLY A 350 7.99 -31.22 -7.49
C GLY A 350 8.62 -32.17 -8.52
N THR A 351 7.77 -32.95 -9.19
CA THR A 351 8.19 -34.01 -10.12
C THR A 351 8.70 -33.49 -11.46
N GLY A 352 8.31 -32.27 -11.85
CA GLY A 352 8.67 -31.64 -13.12
C GLY A 352 9.98 -30.86 -13.10
N VAL A 353 10.65 -30.76 -11.94
CA VAL A 353 11.89 -29.97 -11.80
C VAL A 353 13.00 -30.49 -12.71
N GLY A 354 13.17 -31.81 -12.86
CA GLY A 354 14.24 -32.36 -13.70
C GLY A 354 15.62 -31.87 -13.26
N SER A 355 16.40 -31.30 -14.19
CA SER A 355 17.70 -30.65 -13.90
C SER A 355 17.59 -29.14 -13.70
N LEU A 356 16.37 -28.59 -13.65
CA LEU A 356 16.13 -27.16 -13.54
C LEU A 356 16.66 -26.60 -12.21
N ALA A 357 17.40 -25.50 -12.28
CA ALA A 357 17.94 -24.80 -11.11
C ALA A 357 17.82 -23.29 -11.28
N ILE A 358 17.54 -22.58 -10.19
CA ILE A 358 17.61 -21.12 -10.15
C ILE A 358 19.08 -20.74 -9.99
N THR A 359 19.60 -19.96 -10.93
CA THR A 359 21.02 -19.57 -11.00
C THR A 359 21.29 -18.19 -10.42
N SER A 360 20.31 -17.29 -10.53
CA SER A 360 20.41 -15.94 -9.96
C SER A 360 19.02 -15.34 -9.75
N VAL A 361 18.96 -14.36 -8.84
CA VAL A 361 17.80 -13.51 -8.63
C VAL A 361 18.25 -12.05 -8.63
N THR A 362 17.63 -11.23 -9.47
CA THR A 362 18.00 -9.81 -9.63
C THR A 362 16.79 -8.92 -9.42
N ASN A 363 16.97 -7.79 -8.73
CA ASN A 363 15.96 -6.75 -8.68
C ASN A 363 16.04 -5.95 -9.99
N ILE A 364 14.97 -5.99 -10.79
CA ILE A 364 14.95 -5.32 -12.10
C ILE A 364 14.19 -3.99 -12.08
N SER A 365 13.32 -3.78 -11.08
CA SER A 365 12.63 -2.51 -10.86
C SER A 365 11.94 -2.55 -9.49
N GLY A 366 12.35 -1.73 -8.52
CA GLY A 366 11.63 -1.52 -7.24
C GLY A 366 11.15 -2.81 -6.54
N ASN A 367 9.92 -3.22 -6.81
CA ASN A 367 9.22 -4.40 -6.28
C ASN A 367 9.19 -5.63 -7.22
N VAL A 368 9.92 -5.61 -8.34
CA VAL A 368 9.97 -6.66 -9.35
C VAL A 368 11.34 -7.34 -9.36
N TYR A 369 11.33 -8.66 -9.27
CA TYR A 369 12.51 -9.50 -9.18
C TYR A 369 12.50 -10.57 -10.26
N ARG A 370 13.61 -10.74 -10.97
CA ARG A 370 13.78 -11.75 -12.02
C ARG A 370 14.58 -12.93 -11.51
N LEU A 371 13.97 -14.11 -11.57
CA LEU A 371 14.64 -15.39 -11.41
C LEU A 371 15.16 -15.84 -12.77
N VAL A 372 16.41 -16.29 -12.81
CA VAL A 372 17.04 -16.87 -14.00
C VAL A 372 17.26 -18.35 -13.76
N PHE A 373 16.79 -19.18 -14.67
CA PHE A 373 16.87 -20.64 -14.57
C PHE A 373 17.90 -21.20 -15.55
N SER A 374 18.42 -22.38 -15.22
CA SER A 374 19.24 -23.22 -16.10
C SER A 374 18.80 -24.67 -15.98
N GLY A 375 19.27 -25.53 -16.89
CA GLY A 375 18.85 -26.93 -16.96
C GLY A 375 17.56 -27.11 -17.74
N SER A 376 16.97 -28.30 -17.63
CA SER A 376 15.77 -28.66 -18.38
C SER A 376 14.73 -29.30 -17.45
N PRO A 377 13.48 -28.83 -17.49
CA PRO A 377 12.41 -29.46 -16.75
C PRO A 377 12.01 -30.79 -17.41
N VAL A 378 11.19 -31.57 -16.72
CA VAL A 378 10.57 -32.80 -17.24
C VAL A 378 9.05 -32.75 -17.00
N ASN A 379 8.27 -33.62 -17.64
CA ASN A 379 6.83 -33.68 -17.39
C ASN A 379 6.50 -33.86 -15.90
N GLY A 380 5.68 -32.98 -15.35
CA GLY A 380 5.32 -32.99 -13.92
C GLY A 380 5.11 -31.62 -13.33
N SER A 381 4.94 -31.52 -12.02
CA SER A 381 4.73 -30.24 -11.34
C SER A 381 6.04 -29.60 -10.91
N ILE A 382 6.14 -28.29 -11.03
CA ILE A 382 7.17 -27.45 -10.42
C ILE A 382 6.48 -26.58 -9.38
N GLN A 383 7.06 -26.52 -8.18
CA GLN A 383 6.71 -25.55 -7.15
C GLN A 383 7.95 -24.74 -6.78
N ILE A 384 7.79 -23.43 -6.70
CA ILE A 384 8.79 -22.49 -6.18
C ILE A 384 8.30 -22.06 -4.81
N SER A 385 8.95 -22.54 -3.75
CA SER A 385 8.72 -22.09 -2.39
C SER A 385 9.58 -20.86 -2.10
N ILE A 386 8.95 -19.79 -1.65
CA ILE A 386 9.57 -18.48 -1.43
C ILE A 386 9.45 -18.13 0.06
N SER A 387 10.58 -17.99 0.73
CA SER A 387 10.66 -17.72 2.18
C SER A 387 11.74 -16.68 2.47
N GLY A 388 11.88 -16.21 3.72
CA GLY A 388 12.92 -15.24 4.07
C GLY A 388 12.79 -13.86 3.39
N ILE A 389 11.60 -13.55 2.87
CA ILE A 389 11.24 -12.25 2.28
C ILE A 389 10.46 -11.43 3.30
N SER A 390 10.76 -10.14 3.39
CA SER A 390 10.08 -9.23 4.32
C SER A 390 9.89 -7.82 3.74
N ALA A 391 9.08 -6.99 4.39
CA ALA A 391 9.09 -5.55 4.18
C ALA A 391 10.47 -4.93 4.50
N ALA A 392 10.62 -3.65 4.21
CA ALA A 392 11.81 -2.88 4.58
C ALA A 392 12.12 -3.02 6.08
N ALA A 393 13.41 -2.93 6.44
CA ALA A 393 13.91 -3.09 7.80
C ALA A 393 13.55 -4.43 8.49
N ASN A 394 13.20 -5.48 7.72
CA ASN A 394 12.84 -6.82 8.23
C ASN A 394 11.63 -6.83 9.17
N LEU A 395 10.72 -5.86 9.03
CA LEU A 395 9.64 -5.66 9.98
C LEU A 395 8.53 -6.71 9.88
N LEU A 396 8.19 -7.14 8.65
CA LEU A 396 7.02 -7.97 8.39
C LEU A 396 7.32 -9.03 7.32
N PRO A 397 7.08 -10.33 7.60
CA PRO A 397 7.34 -11.40 6.63
C PRO A 397 6.34 -11.40 5.47
N LEU A 398 6.72 -11.99 4.34
CA LEU A 398 5.81 -12.31 3.23
C LEU A 398 4.65 -13.20 3.72
N VAL A 399 3.40 -12.83 3.38
CA VAL A 399 2.18 -13.55 3.83
C VAL A 399 2.18 -15.01 3.36
N SER A 400 2.53 -15.23 2.09
CA SER A 400 2.71 -16.55 1.50
C SER A 400 3.59 -16.42 0.25
N GLY A 401 4.47 -17.39 0.06
CA GLY A 401 5.41 -17.43 -1.05
C GLY A 401 5.40 -18.79 -1.71
N SER A 402 4.46 -19.01 -2.62
CA SER A 402 4.44 -20.24 -3.43
C SER A 402 3.94 -19.94 -4.83
N LEU A 403 4.68 -20.40 -5.83
CA LEU A 403 4.28 -20.40 -7.24
C LEU A 403 4.32 -21.83 -7.74
N THR A 404 3.35 -22.23 -8.54
CA THR A 404 3.25 -23.58 -9.11
C THR A 404 3.16 -23.52 -10.63
N TYR A 405 3.69 -24.54 -11.30
CA TYR A 405 3.65 -24.69 -12.75
C TYR A 405 3.52 -26.18 -13.09
N ASN A 406 2.88 -26.48 -14.21
CA ASN A 406 2.78 -27.84 -14.74
C ASN A 406 3.60 -27.92 -16.02
N VAL A 407 4.62 -28.76 -16.04
CA VAL A 407 5.46 -28.95 -17.21
C VAL A 407 4.82 -30.01 -18.10
N ASP A 408 4.64 -29.66 -19.36
CA ASP A 408 4.21 -30.55 -20.42
C ASP A 408 5.12 -30.38 -21.64
N LEU A 409 5.77 -31.48 -22.03
CA LEU A 409 6.69 -31.63 -23.15
C LEU A 409 6.11 -32.58 -24.21
N GLY A 410 4.87 -33.06 -24.01
CA GLY A 410 4.14 -33.84 -24.99
C GLY A 410 3.93 -33.02 -26.26
N LEU A 411 4.25 -33.60 -27.42
CA LEU A 411 3.96 -32.93 -28.68
C LEU A 411 2.52 -33.31 -29.10
N PRO A 412 1.66 -32.33 -29.42
CA PRO A 412 0.34 -32.63 -29.92
C PRO A 412 0.43 -33.28 -31.30
N THR A 413 -0.59 -34.07 -31.65
CA THR A 413 -0.75 -34.73 -32.96
C THR A 413 -2.19 -34.64 -33.44
N ILE A 414 -2.43 -34.72 -34.76
CA ILE A 414 -3.79 -34.90 -35.30
C ILE A 414 -4.16 -36.38 -35.23
N ILE A 415 -5.24 -36.70 -34.52
CA ILE A 415 -5.81 -38.06 -34.41
C ILE A 415 -6.67 -38.38 -35.63
N SER A 416 -7.53 -37.44 -36.04
CA SER A 416 -8.47 -37.67 -37.14
C SER A 416 -8.99 -36.35 -37.74
N SER A 417 -9.63 -36.47 -38.90
CA SER A 417 -10.34 -35.36 -39.54
C SER A 417 -11.65 -35.81 -40.18
N THR A 418 -12.59 -34.89 -40.34
CA THR A 418 -13.83 -35.09 -41.11
C THR A 418 -14.02 -33.91 -42.07
N PRO A 419 -13.99 -34.12 -43.41
CA PRO A 419 -13.72 -35.38 -44.11
C PRO A 419 -12.37 -36.01 -43.76
N THR A 420 -12.27 -37.33 -43.88
CA THR A 420 -11.03 -38.07 -43.61
C THR A 420 -9.95 -37.67 -44.61
N ALA A 421 -8.73 -37.48 -44.15
CA ALA A 421 -7.58 -37.28 -45.04
C ALA A 421 -7.53 -38.39 -46.12
N GLY A 422 -7.23 -37.99 -47.35
CA GLY A 422 -7.22 -38.85 -48.55
C GLY A 422 -8.56 -38.95 -49.28
N THR A 423 -9.63 -38.35 -48.76
CA THR A 423 -10.93 -38.30 -49.46
C THR A 423 -10.80 -37.50 -50.76
N LEU A 424 -11.43 -37.99 -51.84
CA LEU A 424 -11.65 -37.25 -53.08
C LEU A 424 -12.86 -36.32 -52.91
N LEU A 425 -12.67 -35.02 -53.13
CA LEU A 425 -13.63 -33.97 -52.83
C LEU A 425 -13.94 -33.13 -54.07
N ASN A 426 -15.22 -32.83 -54.29
CA ASN A 426 -15.62 -31.78 -55.23
C ASN A 426 -15.87 -30.41 -54.57
N SER A 427 -15.93 -30.39 -53.24
CA SER A 427 -16.11 -29.19 -52.43
C SER A 427 -15.64 -29.45 -51.01
N LEU A 428 -15.20 -28.40 -50.31
CA LEU A 428 -14.87 -28.46 -48.90
C LEU A 428 -15.27 -27.15 -48.21
N THR A 429 -16.36 -27.17 -47.46
CA THR A 429 -16.86 -25.99 -46.72
C THR A 429 -16.55 -26.06 -45.23
N GLN A 430 -16.34 -27.28 -44.71
CA GLN A 430 -15.98 -27.52 -43.32
C GLN A 430 -14.96 -28.65 -43.21
N LEU A 431 -14.00 -28.48 -42.30
CA LEU A 431 -13.05 -29.51 -41.92
C LEU A 431 -12.96 -29.59 -40.40
N ASP A 432 -13.43 -30.69 -39.83
CA ASP A 432 -13.25 -30.98 -38.41
C ASP A 432 -11.93 -31.70 -38.21
N ILE A 433 -11.18 -31.31 -37.19
CA ILE A 433 -9.87 -31.86 -36.83
C ILE A 433 -9.92 -32.23 -35.34
N VAL A 434 -9.54 -33.46 -35.01
CA VAL A 434 -9.39 -33.93 -33.63
C VAL A 434 -7.90 -34.05 -33.33
N TYR A 435 -7.42 -33.32 -32.32
CA TYR A 435 -6.04 -33.39 -31.84
C TYR A 435 -5.89 -34.40 -30.69
N SER A 436 -4.67 -34.79 -30.33
CA SER A 436 -4.40 -35.63 -29.15
C SER A 436 -4.74 -34.97 -27.83
N GLU A 437 -4.88 -33.65 -27.82
CA GLU A 437 -5.09 -32.83 -26.63
C GLU A 437 -5.67 -31.46 -26.99
N VAL A 438 -5.92 -30.64 -25.96
CA VAL A 438 -6.45 -29.29 -26.16
C VAL A 438 -5.34 -28.35 -26.65
N MET A 439 -5.61 -27.67 -27.75
CA MET A 439 -4.70 -26.72 -28.39
C MET A 439 -4.94 -25.27 -27.92
N ALA A 440 -3.90 -24.45 -27.82
CA ALA A 440 -4.01 -23.05 -27.40
C ALA A 440 -4.53 -22.11 -28.51
N ASN A 441 -4.05 -22.30 -29.74
CA ASN A 441 -4.30 -21.39 -30.88
C ASN A 441 -5.00 -22.08 -32.07
N ALA A 442 -5.46 -23.33 -31.94
CA ALA A 442 -6.17 -24.03 -33.01
C ALA A 442 -7.54 -23.40 -33.35
N GLY A 443 -8.08 -22.53 -32.49
CA GLY A 443 -9.27 -21.72 -32.78
C GLY A 443 -8.97 -20.46 -33.61
N ASN A 444 -7.71 -20.20 -33.96
CA ASN A 444 -7.33 -19.10 -34.85
C ASN A 444 -7.18 -19.61 -36.28
N SER A 445 -7.85 -18.99 -37.25
CA SER A 445 -7.71 -19.34 -38.67
C SER A 445 -6.28 -19.15 -39.18
N GLY A 446 -5.52 -18.19 -38.62
CA GLY A 446 -4.11 -17.96 -38.95
C GLY A 446 -3.17 -19.10 -38.55
N SER A 447 -3.64 -20.06 -37.75
CA SER A 447 -2.90 -21.27 -37.43
C SER A 447 -2.93 -22.31 -38.55
N TYR A 448 -3.62 -22.05 -39.66
CA TYR A 448 -3.80 -23.01 -40.75
C TYR A 448 -3.38 -22.42 -42.09
N SER A 449 -2.76 -23.26 -42.92
CA SER A 449 -2.42 -22.92 -44.31
C SER A 449 -2.83 -24.04 -45.24
N ILE A 450 -3.37 -23.68 -46.40
CA ILE A 450 -3.75 -24.62 -47.47
C ILE A 450 -2.78 -24.43 -48.64
N SER A 451 -2.31 -25.53 -49.21
CA SER A 451 -1.29 -25.50 -50.27
C SER A 451 -1.44 -26.65 -51.28
N ASN A 452 -0.67 -26.54 -52.38
CA ASN A 452 -0.66 -27.41 -53.56
C ASN A 452 -1.77 -27.15 -54.59
N ASN A 453 -1.66 -27.77 -55.77
CA ASN A 453 -2.44 -27.45 -56.96
C ASN A 453 -3.96 -27.67 -56.79
N GLY A 454 -4.37 -28.66 -56.00
CA GLY A 454 -5.79 -28.94 -55.72
C GLY A 454 -6.47 -27.88 -54.85
N THR A 455 -5.74 -26.88 -54.33
CA THR A 455 -6.30 -25.85 -53.45
C THR A 455 -7.34 -24.99 -54.18
N GLY A 456 -7.14 -24.71 -55.47
CA GLY A 456 -8.00 -23.76 -56.19
C GLY A 456 -8.02 -22.38 -55.51
N SER A 457 -9.21 -21.90 -55.16
CA SER A 457 -9.42 -20.64 -54.43
C SER A 457 -9.75 -20.87 -52.95
N LEU A 458 -9.59 -22.10 -52.46
CA LEU A 458 -9.97 -22.49 -51.10
C LEU A 458 -9.17 -21.72 -50.04
N ASN A 459 -9.87 -21.19 -49.05
CA ASN A 459 -9.28 -20.44 -47.95
C ASN A 459 -9.97 -20.76 -46.62
N VAL A 460 -9.21 -20.72 -45.52
CA VAL A 460 -9.77 -20.83 -44.16
C VAL A 460 -10.36 -19.47 -43.79
N VAL A 461 -11.66 -19.44 -43.50
CA VAL A 461 -12.39 -18.22 -43.09
C VAL A 461 -12.35 -18.08 -41.58
N SER A 462 -12.59 -19.18 -40.87
CA SER A 462 -12.59 -19.21 -39.41
C SER A 462 -12.19 -20.60 -38.91
N ALA A 463 -11.74 -20.63 -37.65
CA ALA A 463 -11.55 -21.85 -36.90
C ALA A 463 -12.29 -21.69 -35.56
N ALA A 464 -12.88 -22.77 -35.04
CA ALA A 464 -13.59 -22.73 -33.76
C ALA A 464 -13.36 -24.04 -33.00
N ASN A 465 -13.19 -23.95 -31.68
CA ASN A 465 -13.27 -25.12 -30.82
C ASN A 465 -14.74 -25.57 -30.73
N ILE A 466 -15.02 -26.82 -31.09
CA ILE A 466 -16.39 -27.36 -31.04
C ILE A 466 -16.58 -28.35 -29.90
N SER A 467 -15.50 -28.98 -29.41
CA SER A 467 -15.52 -29.83 -28.23
C SER A 467 -14.08 -30.18 -27.81
N GLY A 468 -13.61 -29.73 -26.65
CA GLY A 468 -12.33 -30.17 -26.09
C GLY A 468 -11.13 -30.04 -27.05
N ASN A 469 -10.65 -31.16 -27.57
CA ASN A 469 -9.55 -31.27 -28.54
C ASN A 469 -10.00 -31.25 -30.02
N GLN A 470 -11.28 -30.99 -30.29
CA GLN A 470 -11.87 -30.96 -31.62
C GLN A 470 -12.15 -29.52 -32.08
N TYR A 471 -11.68 -29.22 -33.30
CA TYR A 471 -11.77 -27.90 -33.91
C TYR A 471 -12.39 -28.01 -35.31
N ARG A 472 -13.27 -27.06 -35.64
CA ARG A 472 -13.88 -26.93 -36.96
C ARG A 472 -13.28 -25.75 -37.70
N LEU A 473 -12.77 -26.01 -38.90
CA LEU A 473 -12.46 -24.98 -39.88
C LEU A 473 -13.70 -24.73 -40.73
N THR A 474 -14.04 -23.45 -40.94
CA THR A 474 -14.98 -23.04 -41.98
C THR A 474 -14.17 -22.51 -43.15
N LEU A 475 -14.45 -23.02 -44.35
CA LEU A 475 -13.72 -22.69 -45.56
C LEU A 475 -14.64 -22.01 -46.58
N SER A 476 -14.06 -21.17 -47.43
CA SER A 476 -14.72 -20.58 -48.59
C SER A 476 -13.88 -20.78 -49.84
N GLY A 477 -14.48 -20.48 -51.00
CA GLY A 477 -13.86 -20.70 -52.30
C GLY A 477 -14.20 -22.07 -52.88
N THR A 478 -13.52 -22.41 -53.97
CA THR A 478 -13.67 -23.66 -54.69
C THR A 478 -12.36 -24.43 -54.67
N VAL A 479 -12.47 -25.75 -54.54
CA VAL A 479 -11.31 -26.63 -54.73
C VAL A 479 -10.87 -26.61 -56.20
N GLY A 480 -9.59 -26.84 -56.44
CA GLY A 480 -9.04 -27.06 -57.78
C GLY A 480 -9.14 -28.53 -58.18
N ASN A 481 -8.47 -28.90 -59.28
CA ASN A 481 -8.23 -30.31 -59.60
C ASN A 481 -6.82 -30.71 -59.15
N GLY A 482 -6.68 -31.84 -58.46
CA GLY A 482 -5.42 -32.37 -57.94
C GLY A 482 -5.35 -32.46 -56.42
N SER A 483 -4.17 -32.72 -55.88
CA SER A 483 -3.97 -32.84 -54.42
C SER A 483 -3.81 -31.49 -53.73
N PHE A 484 -4.32 -31.39 -52.51
CA PHE A 484 -4.09 -30.25 -51.62
C PHE A 484 -3.84 -30.70 -50.18
N SER A 485 -3.15 -29.85 -49.42
CA SER A 485 -2.77 -30.13 -48.04
C SER A 485 -3.21 -29.00 -47.12
N VAL A 486 -3.81 -29.34 -45.98
CA VAL A 486 -4.09 -28.43 -44.87
C VAL A 486 -3.03 -28.66 -43.80
N THR A 487 -2.21 -27.65 -43.54
CA THR A 487 -1.17 -27.67 -42.50
C THR A 487 -1.64 -26.87 -41.29
N SER A 488 -1.49 -27.43 -40.10
CA SER A 488 -1.77 -26.80 -38.81
C SER A 488 -0.45 -26.38 -38.13
N ASN A 489 -0.34 -25.13 -37.74
CA ASN A 489 0.76 -24.62 -36.89
C ASN A 489 0.25 -24.37 -35.46
N ALA A 490 -0.78 -25.11 -35.06
CA ALA A 490 -1.32 -25.01 -33.73
C ALA A 490 -0.34 -25.59 -32.69
N THR A 491 -0.31 -24.97 -31.51
CA THR A 491 0.41 -25.42 -30.33
C THR A 491 -0.56 -25.88 -29.24
N ASP A 492 -0.11 -26.75 -28.34
CA ASP A 492 -0.84 -27.08 -27.12
C ASP A 492 -0.86 -25.88 -26.12
N LEU A 493 -1.41 -26.11 -24.93
CA LEU A 493 -1.44 -25.12 -23.85
C LEU A 493 -0.07 -24.80 -23.25
N ALA A 494 0.90 -25.71 -23.39
CA ALA A 494 2.28 -25.53 -22.92
C ALA A 494 3.16 -24.79 -23.93
N GLY A 495 2.69 -24.65 -25.17
CA GLY A 495 3.39 -24.03 -26.30
C GLY A 495 4.15 -25.03 -27.18
N ASN A 496 3.95 -26.35 -27.02
CA ASN A 496 4.58 -27.35 -27.88
C ASN A 496 3.95 -27.34 -29.27
N SER A 497 4.80 -27.42 -30.30
CA SER A 497 4.36 -27.45 -31.70
C SER A 497 3.88 -28.84 -32.10
N ASN A 498 2.82 -28.89 -32.90
CA ASN A 498 2.26 -30.13 -33.41
C ASN A 498 3.27 -30.92 -34.28
N ALA A 499 3.51 -32.18 -33.94
CA ALA A 499 4.46 -33.04 -34.63
C ALA A 499 3.91 -33.67 -35.92
N ALA A 500 2.59 -33.90 -35.99
CA ALA A 500 1.90 -34.50 -37.14
C ALA A 500 0.79 -33.55 -37.60
N ASN A 501 1.19 -32.59 -38.44
CA ASN A 501 0.43 -31.37 -38.62
C ASN A 501 -0.16 -31.15 -40.01
N VAL A 502 -0.06 -32.14 -40.91
CA VAL A 502 -0.53 -32.04 -42.29
C VAL A 502 -1.65 -33.06 -42.56
N LEU A 503 -2.77 -32.58 -43.10
CA LEU A 503 -3.84 -33.38 -43.66
C LEU A 503 -3.83 -33.25 -45.18
N ASN A 504 -3.79 -34.38 -45.90
CA ASN A 504 -3.75 -34.40 -47.37
C ASN A 504 -5.12 -34.81 -47.92
N PHE A 505 -5.53 -34.19 -49.03
CA PHE A 505 -6.78 -34.45 -49.73
C PHE A 505 -6.58 -34.46 -51.23
N ASN A 506 -7.53 -35.05 -51.95
CA ASN A 506 -7.61 -34.99 -53.40
C ASN A 506 -8.87 -34.22 -53.78
N ALA A 507 -8.77 -33.36 -54.77
CA ALA A 507 -9.88 -32.59 -55.27
C ALA A 507 -10.11 -32.84 -56.75
N ASP A 508 -11.37 -32.85 -57.13
CA ASP A 508 -11.81 -32.85 -58.52
C ASP A 508 -13.03 -31.96 -58.65
N ASN A 509 -12.89 -30.86 -59.38
CA ASN A 509 -13.95 -29.88 -59.62
C ASN A 509 -14.45 -29.90 -61.07
N VAL A 510 -14.05 -30.91 -61.85
CA VAL A 510 -14.42 -31.00 -63.26
C VAL A 510 -15.78 -31.66 -63.37
N THR A 511 -16.72 -30.99 -64.01
CA THR A 511 -18.03 -31.56 -64.28
C THR A 511 -17.97 -32.52 -65.48
N PRO A 512 -18.56 -33.74 -65.38
CA PRO A 512 -18.66 -34.62 -66.53
C PRO A 512 -19.56 -34.01 -67.63
N THR A 513 -19.20 -34.22 -68.90
CA THR A 513 -19.93 -33.75 -70.09
C THR A 513 -20.13 -34.88 -71.08
N ILE A 514 -21.08 -34.76 -72.01
CA ILE A 514 -21.24 -35.72 -73.11
C ILE A 514 -20.27 -35.33 -74.23
N VAL A 515 -19.33 -36.22 -74.54
CA VAL A 515 -18.31 -36.01 -75.59
C VAL A 515 -18.83 -36.43 -76.96
N SER A 516 -19.65 -37.48 -77.02
CA SER A 516 -20.25 -37.98 -78.26
C SER A 516 -21.55 -38.71 -78.01
N SER A 517 -22.45 -38.69 -79.00
CA SER A 517 -23.65 -39.53 -79.04
C SER A 517 -23.88 -40.14 -80.42
N THR A 518 -24.48 -41.33 -80.47
CA THR A 518 -24.97 -41.98 -81.69
C THR A 518 -26.42 -42.44 -81.45
N PRO A 519 -27.41 -41.91 -82.18
CA PRO A 519 -27.31 -40.85 -83.17
C PRO A 519 -26.72 -39.54 -82.63
N ALA A 520 -26.13 -38.73 -83.52
CA ALA A 520 -25.54 -37.44 -83.12
C ALA A 520 -26.63 -36.48 -82.62
N ASN A 521 -26.32 -35.67 -81.61
CA ASN A 521 -27.25 -34.67 -81.10
C ASN A 521 -27.76 -33.76 -82.23
N SER A 522 -29.04 -33.40 -82.17
CA SER A 522 -29.79 -32.61 -83.17
C SER A 522 -29.97 -33.26 -84.54
N SER A 523 -29.77 -34.59 -84.66
CA SER A 523 -30.04 -35.31 -85.91
C SER A 523 -31.53 -35.47 -86.20
N SER A 524 -31.89 -35.51 -87.49
CA SER A 524 -33.18 -36.02 -87.95
C SER A 524 -33.14 -37.55 -88.04
N LEU A 525 -34.20 -38.22 -87.58
CA LEU A 525 -34.24 -39.66 -87.39
C LEU A 525 -35.48 -40.26 -88.06
N ASN A 526 -35.27 -41.33 -88.82
CA ASN A 526 -36.33 -42.17 -89.39
C ASN A 526 -36.54 -43.49 -88.63
N ALA A 527 -35.79 -43.70 -87.54
CA ALA A 527 -35.95 -44.77 -86.54
C ALA A 527 -35.13 -44.43 -85.29
N LEU A 528 -35.56 -44.91 -84.11
CA LEU A 528 -34.81 -44.73 -82.87
C LEU A 528 -35.02 -45.92 -81.93
N THR A 529 -34.05 -46.84 -81.89
CA THR A 529 -34.07 -48.04 -81.02
C THR A 529 -33.02 -47.98 -79.93
N THR A 530 -31.92 -47.25 -80.16
CA THR A 530 -30.85 -47.08 -79.18
C THR A 530 -30.28 -45.67 -79.26
N ILE A 531 -29.77 -45.20 -78.12
CA ILE A 531 -28.89 -44.03 -78.04
C ILE A 531 -27.64 -44.46 -77.30
N GLU A 532 -26.50 -44.33 -77.95
CA GLU A 532 -25.18 -44.53 -77.34
C GLU A 532 -24.56 -43.18 -77.06
N PHE A 533 -23.89 -43.01 -75.93
CA PHE A 533 -23.11 -41.81 -75.64
C PHE A 533 -21.91 -42.11 -74.76
N THR A 534 -20.95 -41.20 -74.80
CA THR A 534 -19.71 -41.25 -74.02
C THR A 534 -19.58 -39.99 -73.19
N PHE A 535 -19.34 -40.14 -71.89
CA PHE A 535 -19.02 -39.02 -71.01
C PHE A 535 -17.51 -38.71 -71.03
N SER A 536 -17.15 -37.48 -70.65
CA SER A 536 -15.75 -37.02 -70.57
C SER A 536 -14.92 -37.79 -69.54
N GLU A 537 -15.59 -38.38 -68.56
CA GLU A 537 -14.98 -39.13 -67.47
C GLU A 537 -15.95 -40.18 -66.91
N ALA A 538 -15.47 -41.00 -65.97
CA ALA A 538 -16.27 -42.06 -65.37
C ALA A 538 -17.36 -41.47 -64.47
N VAL A 539 -18.59 -41.94 -64.65
CA VAL A 539 -19.75 -41.44 -63.89
C VAL A 539 -20.48 -42.56 -63.15
N SER A 540 -21.07 -42.17 -62.03
CA SER A 540 -22.05 -42.92 -61.26
C SER A 540 -23.48 -42.56 -61.71
N GLY A 541 -24.44 -43.45 -61.47
CA GLY A 541 -25.85 -43.23 -61.80
C GLY A 541 -26.22 -43.47 -63.28
N ALA A 542 -25.27 -43.47 -64.21
CA ALA A 542 -25.56 -43.64 -65.63
C ALA A 542 -26.18 -45.00 -66.02
N LEU A 543 -26.04 -46.05 -65.21
CA LEU A 543 -26.70 -47.35 -65.47
C LEU A 543 -28.15 -47.42 -64.97
N ASN A 544 -28.60 -46.44 -64.19
CA ASN A 544 -29.97 -46.41 -63.70
C ASN A 544 -30.89 -45.86 -64.79
N SER A 545 -31.79 -46.68 -65.33
CA SER A 545 -32.75 -46.25 -66.35
C SER A 545 -33.68 -45.12 -65.89
N GLY A 546 -33.95 -45.02 -64.57
CA GLY A 546 -34.76 -43.95 -63.99
C GLY A 546 -34.11 -42.57 -64.03
N ASN A 547 -32.82 -42.50 -64.36
CA ASN A 547 -32.10 -41.24 -64.57
C ASN A 547 -32.29 -40.66 -65.97
N TYR A 548 -33.04 -41.34 -66.83
CA TYR A 548 -33.30 -40.93 -68.20
C TYR A 548 -34.80 -40.76 -68.45
N SER A 549 -35.17 -39.74 -69.22
CA SER A 549 -36.56 -39.52 -69.62
C SER A 549 -36.64 -39.06 -71.07
N LEU A 550 -37.65 -39.55 -71.79
CA LEU A 550 -37.94 -39.15 -73.16
C LEU A 550 -39.16 -38.22 -73.16
N THR A 551 -39.06 -37.09 -73.85
CA THR A 551 -40.12 -36.09 -73.96
C THR A 551 -40.20 -35.51 -75.37
N GLY A 552 -41.27 -34.79 -75.68
CA GLY A 552 -41.49 -34.14 -76.98
C GLY A 552 -42.49 -34.89 -77.87
N ALA A 553 -42.98 -34.20 -78.91
CA ALA A 553 -44.05 -34.69 -79.78
C ALA A 553 -43.67 -36.00 -80.51
N GLY A 554 -42.40 -36.19 -80.84
CA GLY A 554 -41.91 -37.41 -81.47
C GLY A 554 -41.71 -38.60 -80.51
N ALA A 555 -41.80 -38.36 -79.20
CA ALA A 555 -41.44 -39.33 -78.16
C ALA A 555 -42.64 -39.94 -77.42
N VAL A 556 -43.88 -39.63 -77.81
CA VAL A 556 -45.11 -39.94 -77.05
C VAL A 556 -45.25 -41.42 -76.66
N THR A 557 -44.83 -42.34 -77.54
CA THR A 557 -44.91 -43.79 -77.26
C THR A 557 -43.57 -44.39 -76.84
N LEU A 558 -42.51 -43.57 -76.77
CA LEU A 558 -41.17 -44.04 -76.47
C LEU A 558 -40.97 -44.22 -74.96
N SER A 559 -40.22 -45.24 -74.60
CA SER A 559 -39.82 -45.51 -73.22
C SER A 559 -38.40 -46.07 -73.16
N ILE A 560 -37.73 -45.85 -72.03
CA ILE A 560 -36.41 -46.41 -71.75
C ILE A 560 -36.60 -47.87 -71.34
N SER A 561 -36.14 -48.82 -72.16
CA SER A 561 -36.29 -50.26 -71.90
C SER A 561 -35.08 -50.87 -71.17
N GLY A 562 -33.95 -50.18 -71.15
CA GLY A 562 -32.78 -50.56 -70.36
C GLY A 562 -31.57 -49.68 -70.65
N VAL A 563 -30.58 -49.74 -69.77
CA VAL A 563 -29.29 -49.07 -69.95
C VAL A 563 -28.17 -50.07 -69.69
N SER A 564 -27.15 -50.06 -70.54
CA SER A 564 -26.00 -50.97 -70.45
C SER A 564 -24.69 -50.22 -70.62
N SER A 565 -23.63 -50.69 -69.97
CA SER A 565 -22.28 -50.14 -70.18
C SER A 565 -21.69 -50.72 -71.45
N LEU A 566 -21.04 -49.86 -72.25
CA LEU A 566 -20.25 -50.25 -73.41
C LEU A 566 -18.75 -50.33 -73.08
N GLY A 567 -18.37 -50.15 -71.81
CA GLY A 567 -16.98 -50.06 -71.35
C GLY A 567 -16.47 -48.61 -71.24
N GLY A 568 -15.53 -48.39 -70.32
CA GLY A 568 -15.04 -47.06 -69.98
C GLY A 568 -16.20 -46.15 -69.54
N ASN A 569 -16.28 -44.97 -70.16
CA ASN A 569 -17.29 -43.94 -69.84
C ASN A 569 -18.44 -43.92 -70.86
N SER A 570 -18.66 -45.03 -71.57
CA SER A 570 -19.66 -45.14 -72.64
C SER A 570 -20.84 -46.03 -72.24
N TYR A 571 -22.04 -45.62 -72.64
CA TYR A 571 -23.30 -46.25 -72.27
C TYR A 571 -24.24 -46.34 -73.46
N ARG A 572 -25.09 -47.38 -73.46
CA ARG A 572 -26.18 -47.58 -74.42
C ARG A 572 -27.50 -47.58 -73.69
N ILE A 573 -28.39 -46.70 -74.11
CA ILE A 573 -29.82 -46.70 -73.78
C ILE A 573 -30.56 -47.47 -74.86
N ASN A 574 -31.36 -48.44 -74.43
CA ASN A 574 -32.32 -49.13 -75.29
C ASN A 574 -33.68 -48.43 -75.17
N ILE A 575 -34.33 -48.21 -76.30
CA ILE A 575 -35.61 -47.51 -76.42
C ILE A 575 -36.64 -48.48 -76.97
N ALA A 576 -37.80 -48.55 -76.33
CA ALA A 576 -38.98 -49.26 -76.80
C ALA A 576 -40.07 -48.27 -77.25
N GLY A 577 -40.97 -48.74 -78.11
CA GLY A 577 -42.03 -47.92 -78.71
C GLY A 577 -41.72 -47.52 -80.15
N THR A 578 -42.58 -46.68 -80.73
CA THR A 578 -42.46 -46.22 -82.12
C THR A 578 -42.33 -44.70 -82.16
N PRO A 579 -41.19 -44.15 -82.63
CA PRO A 579 -41.02 -42.70 -82.73
C PRO A 579 -42.01 -42.09 -83.74
N GLN A 580 -42.37 -40.82 -83.52
CA GLN A 580 -43.30 -40.05 -84.35
C GLN A 580 -42.64 -38.78 -84.87
N ASN A 581 -43.33 -38.07 -85.77
CA ASN A 581 -42.88 -36.76 -86.25
C ASN A 581 -42.76 -35.75 -85.11
N GLY A 582 -41.68 -34.97 -85.11
CA GLY A 582 -41.45 -33.89 -84.17
C GLY A 582 -40.33 -34.16 -83.18
N THR A 583 -40.16 -33.25 -82.22
CA THR A 583 -39.01 -33.26 -81.30
C THR A 583 -39.01 -34.48 -80.38
N ILE A 584 -37.84 -35.09 -80.18
CA ILE A 584 -37.55 -36.13 -79.20
C ILE A 584 -36.41 -35.60 -78.33
N ASN A 585 -36.65 -35.39 -77.04
CA ASN A 585 -35.66 -34.97 -76.07
C ASN A 585 -35.37 -36.12 -75.10
N LEU A 586 -34.12 -36.54 -75.03
CA LEU A 586 -33.60 -37.42 -73.98
C LEU A 586 -32.99 -36.54 -72.89
N ALA A 587 -33.66 -36.45 -71.74
CA ALA A 587 -33.14 -35.76 -70.56
C ALA A 587 -32.46 -36.73 -69.60
N MET A 588 -31.39 -36.27 -68.96
CA MET A 588 -30.51 -36.98 -68.02
C MET A 588 -30.49 -36.27 -66.67
N ALA A 589 -30.62 -37.01 -65.58
CA ALA A 589 -30.57 -36.46 -64.21
C ALA A 589 -29.86 -37.42 -63.25
N ASN A 590 -29.39 -36.93 -62.10
CA ASN A 590 -28.74 -37.74 -61.05
C ASN A 590 -27.55 -38.59 -61.56
N ILE A 591 -26.79 -38.05 -62.52
CA ILE A 591 -25.52 -38.60 -62.99
C ILE A 591 -24.42 -37.66 -62.52
N SER A 592 -23.42 -38.21 -61.85
CA SER A 592 -22.26 -37.45 -61.36
C SER A 592 -20.99 -38.28 -61.47
N ASP A 593 -19.83 -37.65 -61.49
CA ASP A 593 -18.55 -38.36 -61.40
C ASP A 593 -18.32 -39.00 -60.02
N THR A 594 -17.10 -39.48 -59.76
CA THR A 594 -16.71 -40.11 -58.49
C THR A 594 -16.55 -39.09 -57.35
N ALA A 595 -16.19 -37.85 -57.65
CA ALA A 595 -16.09 -36.77 -56.66
C ALA A 595 -17.46 -36.14 -56.32
N GLY A 596 -18.49 -36.46 -57.12
CA GLY A 596 -19.86 -35.98 -56.98
C GLY A 596 -20.20 -34.77 -57.85
N ASN A 597 -19.37 -34.38 -58.82
CA ASN A 597 -19.73 -33.30 -59.76
C ASN A 597 -20.86 -33.79 -60.67
N THR A 598 -21.99 -33.09 -60.66
CA THR A 598 -23.16 -33.44 -61.49
C THR A 598 -22.91 -33.12 -62.95
N ILE A 599 -23.36 -33.99 -63.85
CA ILE A 599 -23.24 -33.81 -65.31
C ILE A 599 -23.74 -32.46 -65.83
N SER A 600 -23.01 -31.90 -66.81
CA SER A 600 -23.45 -30.77 -67.64
C SER A 600 -23.91 -31.23 -69.03
N GLY A 601 -24.87 -30.51 -69.62
CA GLY A 601 -25.47 -30.87 -70.91
C GLY A 601 -26.46 -32.02 -70.79
N THR A 602 -27.51 -31.84 -69.98
CA THR A 602 -28.43 -32.90 -69.57
C THR A 602 -29.47 -33.30 -70.61
N VAL A 603 -29.48 -32.71 -71.81
CA VAL A 603 -30.50 -33.01 -72.82
C VAL A 603 -29.85 -33.25 -74.18
N LEU A 604 -30.17 -34.38 -74.79
CA LEU A 604 -29.95 -34.63 -76.22
C LEU A 604 -31.29 -34.47 -76.94
N THR A 605 -31.29 -33.72 -78.05
CA THR A 605 -32.48 -33.43 -78.84
C THR A 605 -32.35 -34.07 -80.21
N TYR A 606 -33.43 -34.64 -80.71
CA TYR A 606 -33.54 -35.20 -82.04
C TYR A 606 -34.85 -34.75 -82.68
N THR A 607 -34.95 -34.86 -84.00
CA THR A 607 -36.21 -34.63 -84.73
C THR A 607 -36.63 -35.94 -85.38
N GLY A 608 -37.77 -36.48 -84.94
CA GLY A 608 -38.39 -37.58 -85.64
C GLY A 608 -38.97 -37.10 -86.97
N ASP A 609 -38.63 -37.79 -88.05
CA ASP A 609 -39.16 -37.55 -89.38
C ASP A 609 -39.50 -38.90 -90.06
N PHE A 610 -40.79 -39.21 -90.02
CA PHE A 610 -41.41 -40.45 -90.45
C PHE A 610 -42.48 -40.20 -91.52
N SER A 611 -42.66 -38.93 -91.92
CA SER A 611 -43.47 -38.59 -93.08
C SER A 611 -42.65 -38.83 -94.33
N GLY A 612 -43.19 -39.60 -95.27
CA GLY A 612 -42.60 -39.65 -96.61
C GLY A 612 -42.86 -38.34 -97.37
N PRO A 613 -42.03 -38.04 -98.39
CA PRO A 613 -42.22 -36.85 -99.21
C PRO A 613 -43.54 -36.93 -99.97
N THR A 614 -44.29 -35.84 -99.97
CA THR A 614 -45.48 -35.67 -100.83
C THR A 614 -45.11 -34.82 -102.04
N ALA A 615 -45.84 -34.97 -103.15
CA ALA A 615 -45.62 -34.20 -104.36
C ALA A 615 -46.90 -33.52 -104.81
N THR A 616 -46.80 -32.26 -105.23
CA THR A 616 -47.85 -31.52 -105.93
C THR A 616 -47.41 -31.22 -107.36
N THR A 617 -48.35 -31.09 -108.28
CA THR A 617 -48.05 -30.87 -109.69
C THR A 617 -48.72 -29.60 -110.22
N ASN A 618 -48.12 -28.96 -111.22
CA ASN A 618 -48.74 -27.93 -112.05
C ASN A 618 -48.54 -28.25 -113.54
N PRO A 619 -49.59 -28.48 -114.34
CA PRO A 619 -51.02 -28.44 -114.00
C PRO A 619 -51.39 -29.41 -112.86
N ALA A 620 -52.39 -29.01 -112.05
CA ALA A 620 -52.82 -29.78 -110.87
C ALA A 620 -53.25 -31.19 -111.26
N ASN A 621 -52.86 -32.17 -110.44
CA ASN A 621 -53.29 -33.56 -110.60
C ASN A 621 -54.82 -33.63 -110.74
N SER A 622 -55.31 -34.38 -111.73
CA SER A 622 -56.73 -34.50 -112.10
C SER A 622 -57.41 -33.24 -112.67
N GLY A 623 -56.65 -32.19 -113.01
CA GLY A 623 -57.17 -31.02 -113.74
C GLY A 623 -57.42 -31.31 -115.22
N PHE A 624 -58.45 -30.68 -115.80
CA PHE A 624 -58.68 -30.72 -117.25
C PHE A 624 -57.66 -29.82 -117.96
N ILE A 625 -56.92 -30.39 -118.91
CA ILE A 625 -55.93 -29.69 -119.71
C ILE A 625 -56.22 -29.87 -121.21
N SER A 626 -56.07 -28.81 -122.00
CA SER A 626 -56.20 -28.88 -123.46
C SER A 626 -54.88 -29.24 -124.16
N SER A 627 -53.73 -29.09 -123.48
CA SER A 627 -52.40 -29.54 -123.90
C SER A 627 -51.44 -29.57 -122.69
N LEU A 628 -50.39 -30.41 -122.73
CA LEU A 628 -49.34 -30.46 -121.70
C LEU A 628 -47.96 -30.37 -122.36
N THR A 629 -47.23 -29.29 -122.09
CA THR A 629 -45.84 -29.10 -122.56
C THR A 629 -44.84 -29.13 -121.40
N THR A 630 -45.25 -28.72 -120.22
CA THR A 630 -44.46 -28.73 -118.98
C THR A 630 -45.30 -29.30 -117.84
N LEU A 631 -44.68 -30.12 -116.98
CA LEU A 631 -45.26 -30.59 -115.73
C LEU A 631 -44.28 -30.25 -114.60
N ASP A 632 -44.64 -29.26 -113.79
CA ASP A 632 -43.82 -28.88 -112.64
C ASP A 632 -44.21 -29.76 -111.45
N ILE A 633 -43.25 -30.47 -110.86
CA ILE A 633 -43.46 -31.30 -109.67
C ILE A 633 -42.74 -30.64 -108.50
N THR A 634 -43.50 -30.27 -107.47
CA THR A 634 -42.96 -29.70 -106.23
C THR A 634 -43.12 -30.73 -105.11
N TYR A 635 -42.00 -31.17 -104.54
CA TYR A 635 -41.99 -32.06 -103.38
C TYR A 635 -42.07 -31.27 -102.06
N SER A 636 -42.72 -31.85 -101.05
CA SER A 636 -42.86 -31.22 -99.71
C SER A 636 -41.55 -31.09 -98.95
N GLU A 637 -40.49 -31.77 -99.41
CA GLU A 637 -39.16 -31.78 -98.84
C GLU A 637 -38.12 -32.17 -99.91
N PRO A 638 -36.81 -31.97 -99.67
CA PRO A 638 -35.78 -32.44 -100.57
C PRO A 638 -35.86 -33.97 -100.77
N VAL A 639 -36.01 -34.40 -102.01
CA VAL A 639 -36.06 -35.82 -102.36
C VAL A 639 -34.83 -36.21 -103.19
N VAL A 640 -34.35 -37.43 -103.00
CA VAL A 640 -33.24 -37.97 -103.79
C VAL A 640 -33.80 -38.51 -105.11
N ASN A 641 -33.06 -38.34 -106.21
CA ASN A 641 -33.38 -38.83 -107.56
C ASN A 641 -34.56 -38.17 -108.29
N ALA A 642 -35.12 -37.05 -107.82
CA ALA A 642 -36.17 -36.32 -108.55
C ALA A 642 -35.73 -35.75 -109.90
N ALA A 643 -34.43 -35.58 -110.14
CA ALA A 643 -33.92 -35.16 -111.46
C ALA A 643 -33.79 -36.32 -112.46
N THR A 644 -34.05 -37.57 -112.05
CA THR A 644 -33.83 -38.76 -112.88
C THR A 644 -35.07 -39.05 -113.73
N LEU A 645 -34.99 -38.78 -115.04
CA LEU A 645 -36.15 -38.86 -115.94
C LEU A 645 -36.82 -40.25 -115.98
N THR A 646 -36.06 -41.34 -115.84
CA THR A 646 -36.59 -42.71 -115.83
C THR A 646 -37.48 -43.03 -114.63
N ASN A 647 -37.50 -42.18 -113.60
CA ASN A 647 -38.37 -42.32 -112.45
C ASN A 647 -39.77 -41.74 -112.69
N TYR A 648 -40.02 -41.18 -113.86
CA TYR A 648 -41.32 -40.65 -114.27
C TYR A 648 -41.83 -41.38 -115.53
N SER A 649 -43.13 -41.64 -115.57
CA SER A 649 -43.81 -42.21 -116.75
C SER A 649 -45.08 -41.43 -117.03
N ILE A 650 -45.33 -41.15 -118.31
CA ILE A 650 -46.61 -40.61 -118.80
C ILE A 650 -47.33 -41.78 -119.47
N SER A 651 -48.57 -42.05 -119.04
CA SER A 651 -49.43 -43.11 -119.58
C SER A 651 -50.65 -42.53 -120.27
#